data_AF-A0A895YDX5-F1
#
_entry.id   AF-A0A895YDX5-F1
#
_cell.length_a   1.000
_cell.length_b   1.000
_cell.length_c   1.000
_cell.angle_alpha   90.00
_cell.angle_beta   90.00
_cell.angle_gamma   90.00
#
_symmetry.space_group_name_H-M   'P 1'
#
loop_
_entity.id
_entity.type
_entity.pdbx_description
1 polymer ?
#
loop_
_entity_poly.entity_id
_entity_poly.type
_entity_poly.pdbx_seq_one_letter_code
_entity_poly.pdbx_strand_id
1 'polypeptide(L)'
;MAVLAVAALAVTFAPPAAAQQRPGLPQPGAGESPATSPGGGESADEAPAIVVEPAAITTDQAPGEVTDHPLTVGNDGAAPLHWEAVGEPDDQRRLPIHPPTPVDPVAQEPGGGGALESFPGHRGRPGWTVEPELPPVPAGELALTHSSESTLVAGTSRACSPNRGAQTTDSGYLRHFTPADFGVVGDFEVSAVSFGVEGSRGAAAAVTVNLYAFDSQQPFQYENFTLLGSAETSVGNEIMSAVTVPVAGVVPAGATLVVEIDVPAQSGGGLYVGAHSGTETAPSYLRAEACGLPEPAPTGELGAGEPQLLIEVTGGGPLVGCELPTDVPWLAVAPAGGTVAPGANESVTVTVDATGLSDGDERSTVLCLASNDPTRPRVEVPVSLSVAAQPELEVTPEQIEVSQRLGEATEQWLEVANVGDGVLTWEASLMAQECGGPAGVPWLELTPSEGELSAGEVAQLRLTLDAAEVTAGDHAALVCVDSNDPSQPRAEVPVTMQVFGPACDVVIEGVHAGPLTVAEGVTCLAPDAQVQGEVNVFEGAGLIATSATIQGPLATFGAALVEVTDGLVVGPVSLRGTGGWVTFTGNQVVGSMLVVDNTTADGPLLIAGNQLVGSLYCTGNQPPPEHGGQVNSVIGGMKLAQCAEL
;
A
#
# COMPACT_ATOMS: atom_id res chain seq x y z
N MET A 1 -17.94 24.53 29.45
CA MET A 1 -18.49 23.37 30.19
C MET A 1 -17.32 22.65 30.85
N ALA A 2 -17.51 22.18 32.09
CA ALA A 2 -16.46 21.73 32.98
C ALA A 2 -16.06 20.25 32.77
N VAL A 3 -14.74 20.00 32.85
CA VAL A 3 -14.00 18.95 33.60
C VAL A 3 -14.58 17.51 33.66
N LEU A 4 -13.80 16.50 33.26
CA LEU A 4 -13.25 15.47 34.17
C LEU A 4 -12.19 14.58 33.50
N ALA A 5 -11.00 14.51 34.11
CA ALA A 5 -9.95 13.52 33.88
C ALA A 5 -9.96 12.53 35.06
N VAL A 6 -9.73 11.24 34.77
CA VAL A 6 -9.64 10.17 35.78
C VAL A 6 -8.21 9.62 35.80
N ALA A 7 -7.59 9.68 36.98
CA ALA A 7 -6.29 9.08 37.28
C ALA A 7 -6.47 7.73 37.99
N ALA A 8 -5.66 6.73 37.62
CA ALA A 8 -5.62 5.41 38.26
C ALA A 8 -4.51 5.35 39.32
N LEU A 9 -4.85 4.80 40.49
CA LEU A 9 -4.02 4.66 41.68
C LEU A 9 -3.28 3.30 41.67
N ALA A 10 -1.96 3.31 41.92
CA ALA A 10 -1.16 2.11 42.18
C ALA A 10 -1.23 1.70 43.66
N VAL A 11 -1.35 0.39 43.92
CA VAL A 11 -1.32 -0.21 45.27
C VAL A 11 -0.02 -0.98 45.45
N THR A 12 0.77 -0.61 46.44
CA THR A 12 1.98 -1.31 46.90
C THR A 12 1.67 -2.18 48.12
N PHE A 13 2.20 -3.40 48.17
CA PHE A 13 2.16 -4.27 49.35
C PHE A 13 3.56 -4.44 49.95
N ALA A 14 3.68 -4.18 51.25
CA ALA A 14 4.89 -4.35 52.07
C ALA A 14 4.91 -5.73 52.78
N PRO A 15 6.09 -6.28 53.10
CA PRO A 15 6.21 -7.59 53.76
C PRO A 15 6.16 -7.46 55.31
N PRO A 16 5.78 -8.53 56.05
CA PRO A 16 5.76 -8.49 57.51
C PRO A 16 7.10 -8.97 58.12
N ALA A 17 7.46 -8.38 59.26
CA ALA A 17 8.62 -8.73 60.07
C ALA A 17 8.24 -9.57 61.31
N ALA A 18 9.07 -10.59 61.55
CA ALA A 18 9.56 -11.23 62.80
C ALA A 18 8.70 -11.34 64.09
N ALA A 19 8.74 -12.55 64.67
CA ALA A 19 8.53 -12.84 66.10
C ALA A 19 9.57 -13.85 66.62
N GLN A 20 9.82 -13.83 67.94
CA GLN A 20 11.07 -14.12 68.65
C GLN A 20 11.30 -15.56 69.18
N GLN A 21 12.59 -15.95 69.18
CA GLN A 21 13.43 -16.71 70.16
C GLN A 21 12.86 -17.81 71.09
N ARG A 22 13.62 -18.92 71.22
CA ARG A 22 14.33 -19.38 72.46
C ARG A 22 15.37 -20.52 72.20
N PRO A 23 16.36 -20.77 73.09
CA PRO A 23 17.73 -21.21 72.72
C PRO A 23 18.30 -22.50 73.38
N GLY A 24 19.45 -22.98 72.86
CA GLY A 24 20.49 -23.83 73.50
C GLY A 24 20.60 -25.26 72.92
N LEU A 25 21.74 -25.92 72.65
CA LEU A 25 23.18 -25.79 73.03
C LEU A 25 23.97 -26.91 72.22
N PRO A 26 25.31 -27.08 72.36
CA PRO A 26 26.40 -26.69 71.45
C PRO A 26 26.96 -27.78 70.47
N GLN A 27 27.75 -27.34 69.48
CA GLN A 27 28.71 -28.15 68.66
C GLN A 27 29.93 -28.62 69.50
N PRO A 28 30.72 -29.68 69.16
CA PRO A 28 31.64 -29.68 67.99
C PRO A 28 32.05 -31.05 67.37
N GLY A 29 32.71 -31.00 66.20
CA GLY A 29 33.45 -32.14 65.66
C GLY A 29 33.99 -31.89 64.25
N ALA A 30 35.18 -31.29 64.16
CA ALA A 30 35.94 -31.12 62.94
C ALA A 30 36.53 -32.46 62.43
N GLY A 31 36.63 -32.59 61.11
CA GLY A 31 37.43 -33.58 60.42
C GLY A 31 37.80 -33.09 59.02
N GLU A 32 39.05 -32.62 58.87
CA GLU A 32 39.79 -32.53 57.58
C GLU A 32 39.94 -33.96 57.01
N SER A 33 39.91 -34.27 55.71
CA SER A 33 40.68 -33.80 54.54
C SER A 33 40.24 -34.68 53.33
N PRO A 34 40.74 -34.57 52.07
CA PRO A 34 41.45 -33.50 51.35
C PRO A 34 40.78 -33.12 50.00
N ALA A 35 41.39 -32.12 49.36
CA ALA A 35 41.10 -31.58 48.03
C ALA A 35 40.88 -32.61 46.90
N THR A 36 39.77 -32.42 46.18
CA THR A 36 39.62 -32.79 44.77
C THR A 36 39.87 -31.56 43.91
N SER A 37 40.79 -31.71 42.96
CA SER A 37 41.07 -30.79 41.85
C SER A 37 39.77 -30.29 41.19
N PRO A 38 39.60 -29.00 40.87
CA PRO A 38 38.59 -28.62 39.91
C PRO A 38 39.11 -29.03 38.52
N GLY A 39 38.46 -30.02 37.92
CA GLY A 39 38.41 -30.07 36.46
C GLY A 39 37.63 -28.85 36.02
N GLY A 40 38.21 -28.04 35.14
CA GLY A 40 37.51 -26.97 34.46
C GLY A 40 36.43 -27.61 33.58
N GLY A 41 35.19 -27.60 34.05
CA GLY A 41 34.07 -27.39 33.16
C GLY A 41 33.91 -25.89 33.03
N GLU A 42 34.16 -25.35 31.84
CA GLU A 42 33.67 -24.02 31.48
C GLU A 42 32.16 -24.00 31.76
N SER A 43 31.76 -23.28 32.80
CA SER A 43 30.34 -23.04 33.04
C SER A 43 29.84 -22.10 31.96
N ALA A 44 28.72 -22.43 31.32
CA ALA A 44 27.97 -21.56 30.41
C ALA A 44 27.50 -20.22 31.05
N ASP A 45 27.91 -19.92 32.28
CA ASP A 45 27.53 -18.78 33.12
C ASP A 45 28.46 -17.55 32.93
N GLU A 46 29.46 -17.63 32.03
CA GLU A 46 30.41 -16.54 31.72
C GLU A 46 30.36 -16.06 30.25
N ALA A 47 29.42 -16.51 29.42
CA ALA A 47 29.35 -16.11 28.00
C ALA A 47 28.61 -14.76 27.80
N PRO A 48 28.91 -13.97 26.75
CA PRO A 48 28.08 -12.84 26.33
C PRO A 48 26.78 -13.34 25.69
N ALA A 49 25.70 -12.54 25.74
CA ALA A 49 24.42 -12.90 25.13
C ALA A 49 23.75 -11.70 24.42
N ILE A 50 23.76 -11.67 23.08
CA ILE A 50 23.32 -10.50 22.29
C ILE A 50 21.80 -10.37 22.19
N VAL A 51 21.21 -9.28 22.65
CA VAL A 51 19.77 -8.98 22.44
C VAL A 51 19.64 -7.80 21.49
N VAL A 52 18.76 -7.88 20.50
CA VAL A 52 18.58 -6.83 19.49
C VAL A 52 17.12 -6.44 19.40
N GLU A 53 16.82 -5.14 19.55
CA GLU A 53 15.45 -4.61 19.50
C GLU A 53 15.38 -3.28 18.71
N PRO A 54 14.41 -3.09 17.80
CA PRO A 54 13.41 -4.07 17.37
C PRO A 54 14.03 -5.20 16.52
N ALA A 55 13.31 -6.31 16.39
CA ALA A 55 13.75 -7.46 15.58
C ALA A 55 13.68 -7.20 14.06
N ALA A 56 12.96 -6.15 13.64
CA ALA A 56 12.86 -5.68 12.26
C ALA A 56 12.56 -4.18 12.24
N ILE A 57 12.92 -3.52 11.14
CA ILE A 57 12.61 -2.11 10.87
C ILE A 57 11.76 -2.06 9.61
N THR A 58 10.54 -1.53 9.72
CA THR A 58 9.66 -1.27 8.59
C THR A 58 9.26 0.20 8.64
N THR A 59 9.39 0.88 7.51
CA THR A 59 9.08 2.31 7.42
C THR A 59 8.38 2.66 6.11
N ASP A 60 7.38 3.54 6.24
CA ASP A 60 6.66 4.14 5.12
C ASP A 60 7.10 5.61 5.06
N GLN A 61 7.67 6.04 3.93
CA GLN A 61 8.25 7.37 3.78
C GLN A 61 7.67 8.11 2.57
N ALA A 62 7.57 9.42 2.66
CA ALA A 62 7.34 10.23 1.46
C ALA A 62 8.58 10.19 0.53
N PRO A 63 8.42 10.37 -0.78
CA PRO A 63 9.52 10.53 -1.71
C PRO A 63 10.54 11.58 -1.25
N GLY A 64 11.81 11.20 -1.18
CA GLY A 64 12.90 12.07 -0.73
C GLY A 64 13.03 12.27 0.79
N GLU A 65 12.20 11.60 1.60
CA GLU A 65 12.32 11.66 3.05
C GLU A 65 13.49 10.80 3.56
N VAL A 66 14.12 11.28 4.65
CA VAL A 66 15.18 10.56 5.37
C VAL A 66 14.77 10.43 6.82
N THR A 67 14.67 9.20 7.33
CA THR A 67 14.31 8.94 8.72
C THR A 67 15.35 8.11 9.46
N ASP A 68 15.45 8.35 10.77
CA ASP A 68 16.33 7.61 11.68
C ASP A 68 15.50 6.67 12.55
N HIS A 69 15.86 5.40 12.55
CA HIS A 69 15.26 4.36 13.37
C HIS A 69 16.23 3.89 14.45
N PRO A 70 15.82 3.88 15.74
CA PRO A 70 16.65 3.36 16.81
C PRO A 70 16.67 1.83 16.80
N LEU A 71 17.87 1.27 16.88
CA LEU A 71 18.14 -0.15 17.11
C LEU A 71 18.97 -0.27 18.40
N THR A 72 18.56 -1.13 19.31
CA THR A 72 19.24 -1.36 20.58
C THR A 72 19.98 -2.69 20.52
N VAL A 73 21.28 -2.67 20.81
CA VAL A 73 22.11 -3.86 20.99
C VAL A 73 22.40 -4.01 22.49
N GLY A 74 21.78 -5.00 23.11
CA GLY A 74 21.92 -5.37 24.53
C GLY A 74 22.82 -6.58 24.74
N ASN A 75 23.34 -6.70 25.95
CA ASN A 75 24.09 -7.88 26.40
C ASN A 75 23.51 -8.43 27.71
N ASP A 76 22.74 -9.50 27.62
CA ASP A 76 22.16 -10.20 28.78
C ASP A 76 23.12 -11.23 29.40
N GLY A 77 24.30 -11.40 28.81
CA GLY A 77 25.33 -12.33 29.26
C GLY A 77 26.23 -11.73 30.34
N ALA A 78 27.17 -12.55 30.80
CA ALA A 78 28.06 -12.22 31.91
C ALA A 78 29.46 -11.74 31.47
N ALA A 79 29.80 -11.83 30.18
CA ALA A 79 31.05 -11.32 29.59
C ALA A 79 30.80 -10.17 28.59
N PRO A 80 31.82 -9.35 28.26
CA PRO A 80 31.69 -8.31 27.24
C PRO A 80 31.28 -8.88 25.88
N LEU A 81 30.23 -8.30 25.31
CA LEU A 81 29.77 -8.58 23.95
C LEU A 81 30.52 -7.70 22.97
N HIS A 82 31.16 -8.31 21.98
CA HIS A 82 31.68 -7.64 20.81
C HIS A 82 30.74 -7.91 19.64
N TRP A 83 30.37 -6.87 18.91
CA TRP A 83 29.48 -6.98 17.77
C TRP A 83 29.89 -6.05 16.62
N GLU A 84 29.55 -6.43 15.40
CA GLU A 84 29.82 -5.64 14.18
C GLU A 84 28.74 -5.92 13.13
N ALA A 85 28.31 -4.88 12.42
CA ALA A 85 27.49 -5.01 11.23
C ALA A 85 28.34 -5.55 10.09
N VAL A 86 27.97 -6.72 9.56
CA VAL A 86 28.76 -7.45 8.56
C VAL A 86 27.94 -7.67 7.29
N GLY A 87 28.62 -7.83 6.16
CA GLY A 87 28.07 -8.48 4.97
C GLY A 87 28.57 -9.93 4.89
N GLU A 88 27.97 -10.77 4.05
CA GLU A 88 28.42 -12.16 3.90
C GLU A 88 29.75 -12.27 3.12
N PRO A 89 30.69 -13.12 3.59
CA PRO A 89 31.38 -14.07 2.73
C PRO A 89 30.55 -15.37 2.64
N ASP A 90 30.09 -15.70 1.43
CA ASP A 90 29.14 -16.79 1.10
C ASP A 90 29.56 -18.25 1.48
N ASP A 91 30.70 -18.52 2.12
CA ASP A 91 31.36 -19.84 2.02
C ASP A 91 31.24 -20.81 3.23
N GLN A 92 30.45 -20.50 4.28
CA GLN A 92 30.41 -21.34 5.50
C GLN A 92 29.04 -21.67 6.11
N ARG A 93 27.92 -21.27 5.50
CA ARG A 93 26.60 -21.62 6.05
C ARG A 93 26.34 -23.12 5.91
N ARG A 94 26.36 -23.82 7.05
CA ARG A 94 26.18 -25.28 7.14
C ARG A 94 24.95 -25.73 7.94
N LEU A 95 24.67 -25.04 9.04
CA LEU A 95 23.60 -25.37 9.98
C LEU A 95 22.35 -24.52 9.73
N PRO A 96 21.15 -25.00 10.11
CA PRO A 96 19.93 -24.20 10.01
C PRO A 96 20.00 -22.98 10.94
N ILE A 97 19.45 -21.85 10.47
CA ILE A 97 19.34 -20.58 11.20
C ILE A 97 17.96 -20.40 11.85
N HIS A 98 16.98 -21.21 11.44
CA HIS A 98 15.65 -21.28 12.05
C HIS A 98 15.43 -22.65 12.71
N PRO A 99 14.45 -22.77 13.63
CA PRO A 99 14.02 -24.07 14.13
C PRO A 99 13.65 -24.99 12.95
N PRO A 100 14.11 -26.25 12.97
CA PRO A 100 13.92 -27.18 11.87
C PRO A 100 12.43 -27.48 11.69
N THR A 101 11.99 -27.48 10.45
CA THR A 101 10.62 -27.79 10.08
C THR A 101 10.27 -29.21 10.54
N PRO A 102 9.23 -29.39 11.39
CA PRO A 102 8.82 -30.70 11.83
C PRO A 102 8.18 -31.48 10.67
N VAL A 103 8.40 -32.80 10.65
CA VAL A 103 7.74 -33.73 9.73
C VAL A 103 7.20 -34.91 10.51
N ASP A 104 6.01 -35.38 10.15
CA ASP A 104 5.30 -36.43 10.89
C ASP A 104 5.44 -37.81 10.21
N PRO A 105 6.29 -38.73 10.74
CA PRO A 105 6.45 -40.07 10.20
C PRO A 105 5.23 -40.97 10.45
N VAL A 106 5.03 -41.95 9.57
CA VAL A 106 3.99 -42.96 9.73
C VAL A 106 4.43 -44.00 10.77
N ALA A 107 3.57 -44.25 11.76
CA ALA A 107 3.81 -45.26 12.79
C ALA A 107 3.88 -46.67 12.19
N GLN A 108 4.93 -47.43 12.52
CA GLN A 108 5.18 -48.79 12.04
C GLN A 108 5.65 -49.70 13.18
N GLU A 109 5.17 -50.94 13.21
CA GLU A 109 5.61 -51.95 14.19
C GLU A 109 6.71 -52.82 13.54
N PRO A 110 7.92 -52.92 14.12
CA PRO A 110 8.98 -53.77 13.58
C PRO A 110 8.53 -55.23 13.51
N GLY A 111 8.39 -55.78 12.29
CA GLY A 111 7.92 -57.15 12.08
C GLY A 111 8.36 -57.72 10.74
N GLY A 112 9.30 -58.66 10.74
CA GLY A 112 9.84 -59.28 9.53
C GLY A 112 10.88 -60.37 9.82
N GLY A 113 11.33 -61.10 8.80
CA GLY A 113 12.31 -62.19 8.94
C GLY A 113 13.77 -61.75 9.08
N GLY A 114 14.08 -60.47 8.84
CA GLY A 114 15.41 -59.88 9.07
C GLY A 114 15.47 -59.08 10.37
N ALA A 115 16.69 -58.89 10.90
CA ALA A 115 16.94 -58.01 12.04
C ALA A 115 17.75 -56.79 11.60
N LEU A 116 17.52 -55.64 12.25
CA LEU A 116 18.40 -54.47 12.13
C LEU A 116 19.70 -54.77 12.88
N GLU A 117 20.79 -54.90 12.14
CA GLU A 117 22.10 -55.29 12.68
C GLU A 117 23.09 -54.13 12.55
N SER A 118 24.05 -54.07 13.47
CA SER A 118 25.20 -53.16 13.38
C SER A 118 26.26 -53.72 12.43
N PHE A 119 27.15 -52.87 11.90
CA PHE A 119 28.24 -53.35 11.04
C PHE A 119 29.14 -54.37 11.76
N PRO A 120 29.26 -55.62 11.27
CA PRO A 120 30.01 -56.69 11.95
C PRO A 120 31.53 -56.53 11.85
N GLY A 121 32.02 -55.46 11.21
CA GLY A 121 33.41 -55.34 10.79
C GLY A 121 34.41 -54.90 11.83
N HIS A 122 33.96 -54.30 12.93
CA HIS A 122 34.81 -53.75 13.99
C HIS A 122 35.24 -54.85 14.96
N ARG A 123 36.19 -55.71 14.57
CA ARG A 123 36.77 -56.69 15.50
C ARG A 123 37.52 -55.97 16.64
N GLY A 124 36.83 -55.71 17.75
CA GLY A 124 37.42 -55.30 19.03
C GLY A 124 37.58 -53.79 19.29
N ARG A 125 36.90 -52.89 18.55
CA ARG A 125 36.90 -51.43 18.84
C ARG A 125 35.54 -50.73 18.59
N PRO A 126 34.44 -51.09 19.28
CA PRO A 126 33.24 -50.25 19.32
C PRO A 126 33.57 -48.83 19.83
N GLY A 127 32.97 -47.79 19.24
CA GLY A 127 33.22 -46.39 19.62
C GLY A 127 34.50 -45.78 19.03
N TRP A 128 35.12 -46.42 18.04
CA TRP A 128 36.20 -45.80 17.25
C TRP A 128 35.63 -44.66 16.39
N THR A 129 36.28 -43.51 16.39
CA THR A 129 35.84 -42.33 15.64
C THR A 129 36.81 -41.93 14.52
N VAL A 130 36.26 -41.38 13.45
CA VAL A 130 37.01 -40.82 12.31
C VAL A 130 36.27 -39.60 11.78
N GLU A 131 36.99 -38.52 11.58
CA GLU A 131 36.51 -37.37 10.82
C GLU A 131 36.75 -37.64 9.32
N PRO A 132 35.70 -37.89 8.52
CA PRO A 132 35.87 -38.14 7.09
C PRO A 132 36.19 -36.84 6.35
N GLU A 133 36.88 -36.94 5.21
CA GLU A 133 37.15 -35.79 4.36
C GLU A 133 35.91 -35.48 3.51
N LEU A 134 35.22 -34.37 3.81
CA LEU A 134 34.15 -33.82 2.98
C LEU A 134 34.73 -32.82 1.96
N PRO A 135 34.18 -32.75 0.74
CA PRO A 135 34.65 -31.80 -0.26
C PRO A 135 34.42 -30.34 0.20
N PRO A 136 35.25 -29.39 -0.27
CA PRO A 136 34.96 -27.98 -0.05
C PRO A 136 33.68 -27.58 -0.79
N VAL A 137 32.90 -26.68 -0.18
CA VAL A 137 31.71 -26.10 -0.79
C VAL A 137 32.14 -25.18 -1.95
N PRO A 138 31.57 -25.34 -3.17
CA PRO A 138 31.85 -24.44 -4.28
C PRO A 138 31.48 -22.98 -3.96
N ALA A 139 32.15 -22.02 -4.60
CA ALA A 139 31.82 -20.61 -4.43
C ALA A 139 30.40 -20.30 -4.92
N GLY A 140 29.60 -19.62 -4.10
CA GLY A 140 28.19 -19.31 -4.39
C GLY A 140 27.23 -20.46 -4.08
N GLU A 141 27.69 -21.52 -3.43
CA GLU A 141 26.87 -22.63 -2.94
C GLU A 141 26.96 -22.75 -1.40
N LEU A 142 26.06 -23.55 -0.84
CA LEU A 142 25.91 -23.84 0.58
C LEU A 142 26.00 -25.33 0.81
N ALA A 143 26.22 -25.75 2.06
CA ALA A 143 26.19 -27.15 2.46
C ALA A 143 25.14 -27.37 3.56
N LEU A 144 23.94 -27.81 3.22
CA LEU A 144 22.88 -28.08 4.20
C LEU A 144 23.22 -29.34 5.02
N THR A 145 23.37 -29.18 6.33
CA THR A 145 23.54 -30.29 7.28
C THR A 145 22.79 -30.02 8.59
N HIS A 146 22.25 -31.09 9.18
CA HIS A 146 21.65 -31.06 10.52
C HIS A 146 22.61 -31.53 11.62
N SER A 147 23.82 -31.92 11.24
CA SER A 147 24.88 -32.44 12.11
C SER A 147 25.83 -31.32 12.52
N SER A 148 25.95 -31.07 13.83
CA SER A 148 26.91 -30.07 14.37
C SER A 148 28.36 -30.54 14.34
N GLU A 149 28.58 -31.83 14.07
CA GLU A 149 29.88 -32.48 13.91
C GLU A 149 29.78 -33.52 12.79
N SER A 150 30.87 -33.80 12.10
CA SER A 150 30.94 -34.78 11.00
C SER A 150 31.72 -36.05 11.37
N THR A 151 32.12 -36.19 12.63
CA THR A 151 32.91 -37.33 13.11
C THR A 151 32.07 -38.61 13.15
N LEU A 152 32.38 -39.55 12.26
CA LEU A 152 31.75 -40.88 12.23
C LEU A 152 32.14 -41.69 13.46
N VAL A 153 31.19 -42.45 14.00
CA VAL A 153 31.38 -43.32 15.17
C VAL A 153 31.09 -44.76 14.79
N ALA A 154 32.04 -45.66 15.00
CA ALA A 154 31.89 -47.08 14.70
C ALA A 154 30.87 -47.77 15.63
N GLY A 155 29.95 -48.53 15.03
CA GLY A 155 28.93 -49.32 15.71
C GLY A 155 27.56 -48.62 15.83
N THR A 156 27.41 -47.44 15.26
CA THR A 156 26.16 -46.64 15.31
C THR A 156 25.24 -46.98 14.14
N SER A 157 25.75 -47.26 12.95
CA SER A 157 24.94 -47.56 11.77
C SER A 157 24.14 -48.85 11.91
N ARG A 158 22.99 -48.92 11.21
CA ARG A 158 22.11 -50.08 11.15
C ARG A 158 21.73 -50.41 9.72
N ALA A 159 21.75 -51.69 9.36
CA ALA A 159 21.23 -52.18 8.09
C ALA A 159 20.35 -53.40 8.31
N CYS A 160 19.37 -53.62 7.43
CA CYS A 160 18.55 -54.82 7.52
C CYS A 160 19.34 -56.06 7.05
N SER A 161 19.47 -57.06 7.93
CA SER A 161 20.20 -58.28 7.63
C SER A 161 19.48 -59.53 8.16
N PRO A 162 19.19 -60.52 7.30
CA PRO A 162 18.64 -61.80 7.72
C PRO A 162 19.71 -62.77 8.26
N ASN A 163 21.00 -62.47 8.12
CA ASN A 163 22.11 -63.40 8.38
C ASN A 163 23.26 -62.74 9.17
N ARG A 164 22.96 -61.94 10.20
CA ARG A 164 23.94 -61.29 11.08
C ARG A 164 25.05 -60.54 10.32
N GLY A 165 24.66 -59.77 9.31
CA GLY A 165 25.55 -58.95 8.49
C GLY A 165 26.34 -59.69 7.41
N ALA A 166 26.11 -60.99 7.19
CA ALA A 166 26.69 -61.73 6.06
C ALA A 166 26.09 -61.35 4.70
N GLN A 167 24.88 -60.80 4.72
CA GLN A 167 24.14 -60.24 3.58
C GLN A 167 23.27 -59.11 4.12
N THR A 168 23.11 -58.03 3.36
CA THR A 168 22.12 -56.97 3.66
C THR A 168 21.02 -57.00 2.61
N THR A 169 19.80 -56.63 3.00
CA THR A 169 18.71 -56.43 2.05
C THR A 169 18.72 -55.01 1.52
N ASP A 170 17.85 -54.75 0.55
CA ASP A 170 17.50 -53.41 0.11
C ASP A 170 17.15 -52.53 1.33
N SER A 171 17.76 -51.36 1.44
CA SER A 171 17.58 -50.42 2.55
C SER A 171 17.77 -48.97 2.07
N GLY A 172 16.88 -48.08 2.51
CA GLY A 172 16.93 -46.65 2.23
C GLY A 172 17.28 -45.88 3.49
N TYR A 173 18.25 -44.97 3.40
CA TYR A 173 18.69 -44.12 4.51
C TYR A 173 18.35 -42.68 4.17
N LEU A 174 17.51 -42.04 4.98
CA LEU A 174 16.92 -40.75 4.61
C LEU A 174 17.15 -39.68 5.66
N ARG A 175 17.23 -38.44 5.16
CA ARG A 175 17.11 -37.20 5.94
C ARG A 175 16.34 -36.17 5.14
N HIS A 176 15.70 -35.25 5.84
CA HIS A 176 15.05 -34.11 5.23
C HIS A 176 15.78 -32.81 5.55
N PHE A 177 15.65 -31.83 4.67
CA PHE A 177 16.22 -30.49 4.76
C PHE A 177 15.19 -29.51 4.22
N THR A 178 14.72 -28.55 5.00
CA THR A 178 13.90 -27.46 4.46
C THR A 178 14.81 -26.27 4.16
N PRO A 179 15.07 -25.91 2.89
CA PRO A 179 16.03 -24.85 2.55
C PRO A 179 15.75 -23.49 3.24
N ALA A 180 14.47 -23.19 3.49
CA ALA A 180 14.07 -22.00 4.25
C ALA A 180 14.65 -21.99 5.67
N ASP A 181 14.82 -23.14 6.33
CA ASP A 181 15.43 -23.24 7.67
C ASP A 181 16.90 -22.78 7.65
N PHE A 182 17.54 -22.75 6.47
CA PHE A 182 18.92 -22.33 6.22
C PHE A 182 19.02 -20.92 5.61
N GLY A 183 17.89 -20.20 5.47
CA GLY A 183 17.84 -18.85 4.92
C GLY A 183 17.75 -18.78 3.39
N VAL A 184 17.40 -19.88 2.71
CA VAL A 184 17.12 -19.86 1.26
C VAL A 184 15.67 -19.41 1.04
N VAL A 185 15.47 -18.35 0.24
CA VAL A 185 14.14 -17.71 0.02
C VAL A 185 13.48 -18.07 -1.31
N GLY A 186 14.18 -18.79 -2.18
CA GLY A 186 13.68 -19.22 -3.48
C GLY A 186 13.98 -20.68 -3.75
N ASP A 187 14.04 -21.04 -5.03
CA ASP A 187 14.38 -22.39 -5.44
C ASP A 187 15.82 -22.74 -5.02
N PHE A 188 16.02 -23.97 -4.56
CA PHE A 188 17.33 -24.50 -4.19
C PHE A 188 17.79 -25.55 -5.19
N GLU A 189 18.88 -25.28 -5.88
CA GLU A 189 19.50 -26.16 -6.87
C GLU A 189 20.58 -27.03 -6.21
N VAL A 190 20.26 -28.31 -6.00
CA VAL A 190 21.22 -29.29 -5.47
C VAL A 190 22.28 -29.60 -6.53
N SER A 191 23.54 -29.59 -6.13
CA SER A 191 24.71 -29.91 -6.98
C SER A 191 25.35 -31.26 -6.59
N ALA A 192 25.35 -31.60 -5.30
CA ALA A 192 25.91 -32.84 -4.79
C ALA A 192 25.31 -33.25 -3.44
N VAL A 193 25.44 -34.54 -3.11
CA VAL A 193 25.16 -35.08 -1.77
C VAL A 193 26.38 -35.83 -1.29
N SER A 194 26.83 -35.52 -0.07
CA SER A 194 27.89 -36.26 0.62
C SER A 194 27.28 -37.06 1.77
N PHE A 195 27.67 -38.33 1.92
CA PHE A 195 27.23 -39.16 3.03
C PHE A 195 28.36 -40.00 3.62
N GLY A 196 28.27 -40.28 4.92
CA GLY A 196 29.22 -41.12 5.62
C GLY A 196 29.07 -42.61 5.27
N VAL A 197 30.16 -43.37 5.37
CA VAL A 197 30.18 -44.83 5.26
C VAL A 197 30.87 -45.38 6.50
N GLU A 198 30.13 -46.03 7.40
CA GLU A 198 30.74 -46.74 8.54
C GLU A 198 31.53 -47.94 8.00
N GLY A 199 30.93 -48.68 7.06
CA GLY A 199 31.63 -49.76 6.38
C GLY A 199 30.85 -50.36 5.23
N SER A 200 31.58 -50.73 4.19
CA SER A 200 31.11 -51.49 3.03
C SER A 200 32.01 -52.71 2.81
N ARG A 201 31.41 -53.88 2.66
CA ARG A 201 32.11 -55.15 2.40
C ARG A 201 31.42 -55.95 1.32
N GLY A 202 32.21 -56.49 0.39
CA GLY A 202 31.72 -57.41 -0.63
C GLY A 202 32.06 -56.94 -2.02
N ALA A 203 31.18 -57.21 -2.98
CA ALA A 203 31.24 -56.55 -4.28
C ALA A 203 30.86 -55.07 -4.12
N ALA A 204 31.34 -54.21 -5.03
CA ALA A 204 30.99 -52.80 -4.99
C ALA A 204 29.46 -52.63 -5.13
N ALA A 205 28.88 -51.82 -4.25
CA ALA A 205 27.45 -51.55 -4.19
C ALA A 205 27.09 -50.42 -5.16
N ALA A 206 26.06 -50.61 -6.00
CA ALA A 206 25.49 -49.55 -6.81
C ALA A 206 24.49 -48.76 -5.96
N VAL A 207 24.96 -47.70 -5.30
CA VAL A 207 24.15 -46.87 -4.41
C VAL A 207 23.48 -45.77 -5.23
N THR A 208 22.18 -45.59 -5.07
CA THR A 208 21.43 -44.50 -5.71
C THR A 208 21.14 -43.41 -4.70
N VAL A 209 21.44 -42.16 -5.05
CA VAL A 209 21.01 -40.97 -4.30
C VAL A 209 19.78 -40.40 -4.99
N ASN A 210 18.65 -40.41 -4.29
CA ASN A 210 17.41 -39.80 -4.75
C ASN A 210 17.14 -38.50 -4.00
N LEU A 211 16.69 -37.49 -4.75
CA LEU A 211 16.23 -36.21 -4.22
C LEU A 211 14.73 -36.12 -4.43
N TYR A 212 13.97 -35.81 -3.39
CA TYR A 212 12.52 -35.62 -3.46
C TYR A 212 12.10 -34.26 -2.90
N ALA A 213 11.05 -33.66 -3.48
CA ALA A 213 10.28 -32.62 -2.84
C ALA A 213 9.18 -33.24 -1.99
N PHE A 214 8.95 -32.66 -0.83
CA PHE A 214 7.95 -33.05 0.14
C PHE A 214 7.25 -31.82 0.74
N ASP A 215 5.93 -31.90 0.88
CA ASP A 215 5.13 -30.95 1.64
C ASP A 215 5.11 -31.39 3.11
N SER A 216 5.74 -30.63 3.99
CA SER A 216 5.87 -30.94 5.42
C SER A 216 4.53 -31.06 6.16
N GLN A 217 3.43 -30.61 5.56
CA GLN A 217 2.08 -30.77 6.10
C GLN A 217 1.47 -32.16 5.82
N GLN A 218 2.10 -32.98 4.98
CA GLN A 218 1.66 -34.34 4.68
C GLN A 218 2.37 -35.36 5.59
N PRO A 219 1.82 -36.59 5.74
CA PRO A 219 2.56 -37.68 6.38
C PRO A 219 3.86 -38.00 5.65
N PHE A 220 4.96 -38.23 6.37
CA PHE A 220 6.28 -38.56 5.80
C PHE A 220 6.34 -40.02 5.33
N GLN A 221 5.88 -40.25 4.10
CA GLN A 221 5.78 -41.55 3.43
C GLN A 221 6.00 -41.40 1.91
N TYR A 222 6.45 -42.45 1.24
CA TYR A 222 6.89 -42.36 -0.16
C TYR A 222 5.82 -41.86 -1.15
N GLU A 223 4.54 -42.13 -0.90
CA GLU A 223 3.44 -41.65 -1.76
C GLU A 223 3.38 -40.10 -1.84
N ASN A 224 3.87 -39.41 -0.81
CA ASN A 224 3.89 -37.94 -0.73
C ASN A 224 5.22 -37.34 -1.23
N PHE A 225 6.16 -38.15 -1.71
CA PHE A 225 7.44 -37.70 -2.22
C PHE A 225 7.41 -37.52 -3.74
N THR A 226 7.84 -36.36 -4.22
CA THR A 226 7.96 -36.08 -5.66
C THR A 226 9.43 -36.11 -6.06
N LEU A 227 9.84 -37.05 -6.93
CA LEU A 227 11.23 -37.17 -7.36
C LEU A 227 11.70 -35.93 -8.15
N LEU A 228 12.78 -35.31 -7.68
CA LEU A 228 13.43 -34.14 -8.29
C LEU A 228 14.66 -34.50 -9.11
N GLY A 229 15.40 -35.52 -8.66
CA GLY A 229 16.69 -35.91 -9.23
C GLY A 229 17.16 -37.24 -8.69
N SER A 230 17.99 -37.94 -9.45
CA SER A 230 18.57 -39.23 -9.05
C SER A 230 19.92 -39.45 -9.72
N ALA A 231 20.89 -39.96 -8.97
CA ALA A 231 22.20 -40.33 -9.48
C ALA A 231 22.71 -41.62 -8.82
N GLU A 232 23.39 -42.46 -9.58
CA GLU A 232 23.98 -43.71 -9.08
C GLU A 232 25.51 -43.55 -8.94
N THR A 233 26.06 -44.10 -7.86
CA THR A 233 27.50 -44.24 -7.65
C THR A 233 27.87 -45.66 -7.24
N SER A 234 29.11 -46.07 -7.48
CA SER A 234 29.61 -47.36 -7.03
C SER A 234 30.47 -47.20 -5.78
N VAL A 235 30.00 -47.71 -4.65
CA VAL A 235 30.74 -47.70 -3.38
C VAL A 235 31.47 -49.04 -3.21
N GLY A 236 32.80 -48.97 -3.17
CA GLY A 236 33.67 -50.13 -3.06
C GLY A 236 33.76 -50.68 -1.62
N ASN A 237 34.91 -51.29 -1.31
CA ASN A 237 35.24 -51.65 0.06
C ASN A 237 35.81 -50.42 0.78
N GLU A 238 34.99 -49.81 1.63
CA GLU A 238 35.30 -48.60 2.37
C GLU A 238 35.01 -48.80 3.87
N ILE A 239 35.72 -48.09 4.74
CA ILE A 239 35.55 -48.14 6.19
C ILE A 239 35.80 -46.74 6.73
N MET A 240 34.83 -46.19 7.47
CA MET A 240 34.91 -44.88 8.10
C MET A 240 35.36 -43.76 7.13
N SER A 241 34.66 -43.65 6.01
CA SER A 241 34.90 -42.66 4.94
C SER A 241 33.64 -41.85 4.66
N ALA A 242 33.71 -40.90 3.72
CA ALA A 242 32.54 -40.29 3.12
C ALA A 242 32.59 -40.46 1.60
N VAL A 243 31.41 -40.49 0.99
CA VAL A 243 31.22 -40.57 -0.47
C VAL A 243 30.42 -39.34 -0.89
N THR A 244 30.91 -38.64 -1.93
CA THR A 244 30.19 -37.54 -2.56
C THR A 244 29.66 -37.96 -3.91
N VAL A 245 28.38 -37.71 -4.15
CA VAL A 245 27.68 -38.04 -5.39
C VAL A 245 27.18 -36.76 -6.03
N PRO A 246 27.68 -36.39 -7.24
CA PRO A 246 27.09 -35.33 -8.03
C PRO A 246 25.67 -35.71 -8.42
N VAL A 247 24.68 -34.94 -7.97
CA VAL A 247 23.26 -35.19 -8.24
C VAL A 247 22.56 -33.85 -8.37
N ALA A 248 21.81 -33.67 -9.46
CA ALA A 248 21.10 -32.43 -9.75
C ALA A 248 19.61 -32.58 -9.44
N GLY A 249 19.04 -31.57 -8.79
CA GLY A 249 17.60 -31.46 -8.54
C GLY A 249 17.25 -30.05 -8.06
N VAL A 250 16.08 -29.55 -8.45
CA VAL A 250 15.59 -28.22 -8.05
C VAL A 250 14.49 -28.38 -7.03
N VAL A 251 14.70 -27.89 -5.82
CA VAL A 251 13.72 -27.88 -4.74
C VAL A 251 12.92 -26.58 -4.83
N PRO A 252 11.60 -26.62 -5.06
CA PRO A 252 10.80 -25.40 -5.13
C PRO A 252 10.84 -24.60 -3.83
N ALA A 253 10.75 -23.28 -3.93
CA ALA A 253 10.65 -22.39 -2.77
C ALA A 253 9.58 -22.87 -1.77
N GLY A 254 9.96 -22.99 -0.49
CA GLY A 254 9.08 -23.42 0.60
C GLY A 254 8.83 -24.92 0.73
N ALA A 255 9.32 -25.76 -0.20
CA ALA A 255 9.25 -27.21 -0.08
C ALA A 255 10.37 -27.78 0.81
N THR A 256 10.14 -28.96 1.38
CA THR A 256 11.18 -29.73 2.08
C THR A 256 11.86 -30.69 1.09
N LEU A 257 13.20 -30.68 1.06
CA LEU A 257 14.01 -31.67 0.36
C LEU A 257 14.11 -32.94 1.21
N VAL A 258 13.86 -34.10 0.60
CA VAL A 258 14.19 -35.40 1.18
C VAL A 258 15.32 -36.02 0.37
N VAL A 259 16.40 -36.40 1.05
CA VAL A 259 17.52 -37.13 0.47
C VAL A 259 17.43 -38.57 0.91
N GLU A 260 17.44 -39.49 -0.05
CA GLU A 260 17.52 -40.92 0.19
C GLU A 260 18.82 -41.47 -0.39
N ILE A 261 19.58 -42.17 0.44
CA ILE A 261 20.66 -43.06 0.02
C ILE A 261 20.07 -44.47 -0.08
N ASP A 262 19.70 -44.87 -1.29
CA ASP A 262 19.13 -46.19 -1.57
C ASP A 262 20.26 -47.20 -1.82
N VAL A 263 20.32 -48.21 -0.96
CA VAL A 263 21.37 -49.23 -0.93
C VAL A 263 20.75 -50.57 -1.32
N PRO A 264 21.15 -51.16 -2.46
CA PRO A 264 20.57 -52.41 -2.92
C PRO A 264 21.00 -53.58 -2.01
N ALA A 265 20.24 -54.68 -2.10
CA ALA A 265 20.59 -55.92 -1.43
C ALA A 265 21.98 -56.44 -1.86
N GLN A 266 22.78 -56.89 -0.89
CA GLN A 266 24.15 -57.36 -1.11
C GLN A 266 24.40 -58.74 -0.51
N SER A 267 25.27 -59.51 -1.18
CA SER A 267 25.74 -60.80 -0.72
C SER A 267 27.26 -60.79 -0.47
N GLY A 268 27.71 -61.52 0.56
CA GLY A 268 29.13 -61.53 0.95
C GLY A 268 29.55 -60.32 1.82
N GLY A 269 28.57 -59.62 2.38
CA GLY A 269 28.72 -58.43 3.22
C GLY A 269 27.54 -57.47 3.01
N GLY A 270 27.79 -56.17 3.15
CA GLY A 270 26.81 -55.11 2.94
C GLY A 270 27.42 -53.73 3.22
N LEU A 271 26.67 -52.69 2.85
CA LEU A 271 27.02 -51.28 3.07
C LEU A 271 26.17 -50.69 4.19
N TYR A 272 26.83 -49.95 5.08
CA TYR A 272 26.25 -49.31 6.25
C TYR A 272 26.57 -47.82 6.17
N VAL A 273 25.53 -46.99 5.99
CA VAL A 273 25.67 -45.52 5.94
C VAL A 273 26.08 -45.03 7.33
N GLY A 274 27.16 -44.28 7.37
CA GLY A 274 27.85 -43.82 8.58
C GLY A 274 27.03 -42.84 9.40
N ALA A 275 27.18 -42.93 10.72
CA ALA A 275 26.50 -42.07 11.67
C ALA A 275 27.44 -41.56 12.77
N HIS A 276 27.07 -40.44 13.39
CA HIS A 276 27.74 -39.85 14.56
C HIS A 276 26.87 -39.97 15.83
N SER A 277 27.39 -39.49 16.97
CA SER A 277 26.71 -39.55 18.28
C SER A 277 26.39 -38.19 18.91
N GLY A 278 26.77 -37.08 18.28
CA GLY A 278 26.37 -35.73 18.65
C GLY A 278 24.87 -35.44 18.52
N THR A 279 24.48 -34.24 18.94
CA THR A 279 23.12 -33.72 18.83
C THR A 279 22.81 -33.31 17.40
N GLU A 280 21.55 -33.44 17.00
CA GLU A 280 21.07 -32.95 15.71
C GLU A 280 19.86 -32.06 15.86
N THR A 281 19.67 -31.24 14.84
CA THR A 281 18.51 -30.36 14.75
C THR A 281 17.29 -31.10 14.15
N ALA A 282 17.48 -32.08 13.25
CA ALA A 282 16.39 -32.89 12.69
C ALA A 282 16.74 -34.40 12.66
N PRO A 283 15.75 -35.31 12.78
CA PRO A 283 15.97 -36.76 12.84
C PRO A 283 16.53 -37.37 11.55
N SER A 284 17.07 -38.59 11.70
CA SER A 284 17.43 -39.50 10.62
C SER A 284 16.40 -40.61 10.47
N TYR A 285 16.26 -41.19 9.26
CA TYR A 285 15.26 -42.22 8.96
C TYR A 285 15.86 -43.44 8.26
N LEU A 286 15.23 -44.60 8.48
CA LEU A 286 15.56 -45.87 7.83
C LEU A 286 14.30 -46.51 7.24
N ARG A 287 14.38 -46.93 5.97
CA ARG A 287 13.42 -47.82 5.30
C ARG A 287 14.09 -49.16 5.03
N ALA A 288 13.42 -50.25 5.41
CA ALA A 288 13.82 -51.60 5.05
C ALA A 288 12.62 -52.57 5.12
N GLU A 289 11.95 -52.79 3.99
CA GLU A 289 10.75 -53.62 3.91
C GLU A 289 10.96 -55.04 4.46
N ALA A 290 12.12 -55.65 4.18
CA ALA A 290 12.45 -57.00 4.65
C ALA A 290 12.59 -57.12 6.19
N CYS A 291 12.77 -55.99 6.89
CA CYS A 291 12.79 -55.89 8.34
C CYS A 291 11.48 -55.34 8.93
N GLY A 292 10.42 -55.21 8.12
CA GLY A 292 9.13 -54.71 8.56
C GLY A 292 9.01 -53.19 8.59
N LEU A 293 9.89 -52.47 7.89
CA LEU A 293 9.87 -51.01 7.78
C LEU A 293 9.67 -50.61 6.30
N PRO A 294 8.46 -50.79 5.73
CA PRO A 294 8.18 -50.41 4.35
C PRO A 294 8.23 -48.88 4.11
N GLU A 295 7.98 -48.06 5.14
CA GLU A 295 8.05 -46.59 5.08
C GLU A 295 9.21 -46.06 5.94
N PRO A 296 9.67 -44.80 5.75
CA PRO A 296 10.75 -44.21 6.56
C PRO A 296 10.40 -44.16 8.06
N ALA A 297 11.19 -44.85 8.89
CA ALA A 297 11.03 -44.84 10.34
C ALA A 297 12.18 -44.09 11.03
N PRO A 298 11.93 -43.23 12.04
CA PRO A 298 12.98 -42.50 12.75
C PRO A 298 13.99 -43.46 13.39
N THR A 299 15.29 -43.25 13.16
CA THR A 299 16.35 -44.16 13.65
C THR A 299 16.44 -44.20 15.18
N GLY A 300 16.03 -43.13 15.87
CA GLY A 300 15.98 -43.05 17.33
C GLY A 300 14.99 -44.03 17.96
N GLU A 301 13.87 -44.27 17.30
CA GLU A 301 12.83 -45.19 17.80
C GLU A 301 13.21 -46.67 17.60
N LEU A 302 14.28 -46.97 16.86
CA LEU A 302 14.71 -48.32 16.51
C LEU A 302 15.68 -48.96 17.53
N GLY A 303 15.84 -48.38 18.72
CA GLY A 303 16.53 -49.00 19.87
C GLY A 303 18.06 -49.09 19.75
N ALA A 304 18.65 -48.25 18.91
CA ALA A 304 20.03 -48.37 18.45
C ALA A 304 21.00 -47.32 19.02
N GLY A 305 20.68 -46.61 20.11
CA GLY A 305 21.56 -45.53 20.59
C GLY A 305 21.66 -44.41 19.57
N GLU A 306 20.51 -43.84 19.20
CA GLU A 306 20.32 -42.62 18.40
C GLU A 306 21.38 -42.36 17.31
N PRO A 307 21.57 -43.27 16.33
CA PRO A 307 22.57 -43.04 15.30
C PRO A 307 22.09 -41.96 14.31
N GLN A 308 22.91 -40.91 14.22
CA GLN A 308 22.65 -39.72 13.43
C GLN A 308 23.40 -39.79 12.11
N LEU A 309 22.68 -40.02 11.00
CA LEU A 309 23.28 -40.25 9.69
C LEU A 309 24.03 -38.99 9.23
N LEU A 310 25.30 -39.14 8.87
CA LEU A 310 26.03 -38.06 8.24
C LEU A 310 25.57 -37.96 6.78
N ILE A 311 24.71 -36.98 6.49
CA ILE A 311 24.28 -36.61 5.13
C ILE A 311 24.36 -35.08 5.03
N GLU A 312 25.10 -34.59 4.04
CA GLU A 312 25.28 -33.17 3.72
C GLU A 312 24.86 -32.93 2.27
N VAL A 313 24.08 -31.87 2.03
CA VAL A 313 23.60 -31.49 0.70
C VAL A 313 24.30 -30.23 0.25
N THR A 314 25.00 -30.29 -0.88
CA THR A 314 25.61 -29.11 -1.50
C THR A 314 24.70 -28.57 -2.59
N GLY A 315 24.50 -27.25 -2.64
CA GLY A 315 23.67 -26.61 -3.66
C GLY A 315 23.60 -25.09 -3.52
N GLY A 316 22.98 -24.42 -4.49
CA GLY A 316 22.83 -22.97 -4.52
C GLY A 316 21.38 -22.52 -4.58
N GLY A 317 21.07 -21.36 -4.03
CA GLY A 317 19.75 -20.75 -4.10
C GLY A 317 19.83 -19.30 -3.62
N PRO A 318 18.83 -18.45 -3.94
CA PRO A 318 18.83 -17.09 -3.45
C PRO A 318 18.72 -17.12 -1.92
N LEU A 319 19.73 -16.57 -1.26
CA LEU A 319 19.81 -16.45 0.17
C LEU A 319 19.14 -15.15 0.64
N VAL A 320 18.68 -15.13 1.89
CA VAL A 320 18.73 -13.91 2.69
C VAL A 320 20.20 -13.56 2.92
N GLY A 321 20.76 -12.86 1.94
CA GLY A 321 22.12 -12.34 1.98
C GLY A 321 22.22 -11.18 2.95
N CYS A 322 23.31 -11.16 3.71
CA CYS A 322 23.63 -10.00 4.52
C CYS A 322 24.37 -8.99 3.64
N GLU A 323 23.80 -7.80 3.44
CA GLU A 323 24.49 -6.71 2.74
C GLU A 323 25.15 -5.80 3.76
N LEU A 324 26.41 -5.40 3.53
CA LEU A 324 26.99 -4.32 4.32
C LEU A 324 26.13 -3.08 4.11
N PRO A 325 25.79 -2.31 5.16
CA PRO A 325 25.05 -1.06 5.01
C PRO A 325 25.67 -0.11 3.97
N THR A 326 27.00 -0.13 3.83
CA THR A 326 27.70 0.68 2.83
C THR A 326 27.43 0.30 1.38
N ASP A 327 26.96 -0.93 1.14
CA ASP A 327 26.65 -1.45 -0.19
C ASP A 327 25.16 -1.27 -0.54
N VAL A 328 24.35 -0.83 0.43
CA VAL A 328 22.91 -0.54 0.28
C VAL A 328 22.71 0.98 0.19
N PRO A 329 22.46 1.57 -0.99
CA PRO A 329 22.49 3.03 -1.15
C PRO A 329 21.47 3.82 -0.32
N TRP A 330 20.37 3.17 0.08
CA TRP A 330 19.25 3.77 0.81
C TRP A 330 19.30 3.49 2.33
N LEU A 331 20.35 2.82 2.82
CA LEU A 331 20.48 2.41 4.23
C LEU A 331 21.84 2.79 4.80
N ALA A 332 21.88 3.36 6.01
CA ALA A 332 23.11 3.59 6.75
C ALA A 332 22.97 3.17 8.22
N VAL A 333 24.06 2.74 8.86
CA VAL A 333 24.06 2.29 10.25
C VAL A 333 25.23 2.91 11.00
N ALA A 334 24.96 3.51 12.17
CA ALA A 334 25.98 4.11 13.02
C ALA A 334 25.67 3.95 14.53
N PRO A 335 26.61 3.46 15.35
CA PRO A 335 27.89 2.86 14.95
C PRO A 335 27.68 1.53 14.21
N ALA A 336 28.63 1.14 13.35
CA ALA A 336 28.60 -0.13 12.63
C ALA A 336 29.20 -1.30 13.43
N GLY A 337 29.57 -1.08 14.70
CA GLY A 337 30.13 -2.10 15.58
C GLY A 337 30.54 -1.49 16.91
N GLY A 338 30.64 -2.33 17.94
CA GLY A 338 30.77 -1.85 19.31
C GLY A 338 31.15 -2.93 20.32
N THR A 339 31.18 -2.53 21.59
CA THR A 339 31.38 -3.44 22.72
C THR A 339 30.42 -3.08 23.84
N VAL A 340 29.60 -4.05 24.24
CA VAL A 340 28.54 -3.85 25.24
C VAL A 340 28.89 -4.63 26.51
N ALA A 341 28.98 -3.92 27.63
CA ALA A 341 29.25 -4.52 28.93
C ALA A 341 28.09 -5.44 29.38
N PRO A 342 28.34 -6.44 30.25
CA PRO A 342 27.29 -7.26 30.84
C PRO A 342 26.14 -6.44 31.46
N GLY A 343 24.90 -6.76 31.08
CA GLY A 343 23.67 -6.08 31.53
C GLY A 343 23.48 -4.65 31.00
N ALA A 344 24.30 -4.22 30.03
CA ALA A 344 24.19 -2.90 29.40
C ALA A 344 23.62 -2.99 27.98
N ASN A 345 23.22 -1.84 27.46
CA ASN A 345 22.70 -1.67 26.10
C ASN A 345 23.44 -0.53 25.39
N GLU A 346 23.53 -0.63 24.06
CA GLU A 346 24.06 0.38 23.16
C GLU A 346 22.96 0.79 22.15
N SER A 347 22.85 2.09 21.89
CA SER A 347 21.91 2.63 20.88
C SER A 347 22.64 2.77 19.56
N VAL A 348 22.05 2.20 18.52
CA VAL A 348 22.48 2.24 17.12
C VAL A 348 21.41 2.97 16.33
N THR A 349 21.83 3.89 15.45
CA THR A 349 20.93 4.58 14.53
C THR A 349 21.00 3.89 13.17
N VAL A 350 19.83 3.49 12.67
CA VAL A 350 19.64 2.99 11.30
C VAL A 350 18.93 4.09 10.52
N THR A 351 19.62 4.71 9.58
CA THR A 351 19.08 5.77 8.72
C THR A 351 18.55 5.16 7.43
N VAL A 352 17.31 5.45 7.07
CA VAL A 352 16.66 5.03 5.83
C VAL A 352 16.43 6.27 4.96
N ASP A 353 16.92 6.25 3.72
CA ASP A 353 16.94 7.40 2.80
C ASP A 353 16.17 7.08 1.51
N ALA A 354 15.02 7.75 1.30
CA ALA A 354 14.22 7.62 0.09
C ALA A 354 14.59 8.65 -1.00
N THR A 355 15.72 9.35 -0.88
CA THR A 355 16.20 10.32 -1.88
C THR A 355 16.44 9.63 -3.22
N GLY A 356 15.74 10.10 -4.25
CA GLY A 356 15.86 9.59 -5.62
C GLY A 356 15.12 8.28 -5.88
N LEU A 357 14.34 7.78 -4.91
CA LEU A 357 13.36 6.72 -5.14
C LEU A 357 12.07 7.31 -5.72
N SER A 358 11.40 6.51 -6.55
CA SER A 358 10.12 6.89 -7.16
C SER A 358 8.95 6.58 -6.23
N ASP A 359 7.83 7.23 -6.46
CA ASP A 359 6.54 6.94 -5.83
C ASP A 359 6.18 5.45 -5.97
N GLY A 360 5.76 4.83 -4.87
CA GLY A 360 5.42 3.41 -4.84
C GLY A 360 6.62 2.44 -4.84
N ASP A 361 7.87 2.94 -4.84
CA ASP A 361 9.05 2.06 -4.74
C ASP A 361 9.04 1.28 -3.41
N GLU A 362 9.33 -0.02 -3.51
CA GLU A 362 9.59 -0.88 -2.34
C GLU A 362 11.04 -1.35 -2.34
N ARG A 363 11.71 -1.23 -1.19
CA ARG A 363 13.07 -1.71 -0.96
C ARG A 363 13.11 -2.61 0.27
N SER A 364 13.90 -3.68 0.22
CA SER A 364 14.15 -4.52 1.38
C SER A 364 15.59 -5.02 1.37
N THR A 365 16.17 -5.18 2.55
CA THR A 365 17.46 -5.82 2.79
C THR A 365 17.48 -6.41 4.20
N VAL A 366 18.54 -7.14 4.56
CA VAL A 366 18.74 -7.67 5.91
C VAL A 366 20.07 -7.18 6.47
N LEU A 367 19.98 -6.39 7.53
CA LEU A 367 21.13 -5.96 8.33
C LEU A 367 21.50 -7.11 9.26
N CYS A 368 22.77 -7.53 9.31
CA CYS A 368 23.19 -8.55 10.28
C CYS A 368 24.33 -8.10 11.15
N LEU A 369 24.22 -8.49 12.41
CA LEU A 369 25.16 -8.20 13.46
C LEU A 369 25.90 -9.49 13.79
N ALA A 370 27.17 -9.59 13.42
CA ALA A 370 28.06 -10.63 13.93
C ALA A 370 28.38 -10.35 15.39
N SER A 371 28.51 -11.39 16.20
CA SER A 371 28.80 -11.26 17.62
C SER A 371 29.64 -12.41 18.17
N ASN A 372 30.28 -12.20 19.33
CA ASN A 372 30.95 -13.26 20.07
C ASN A 372 30.03 -14.04 21.04
N ASP A 373 28.70 -13.88 20.96
CA ASP A 373 27.73 -14.77 21.64
C ASP A 373 27.81 -16.17 20.99
N PRO A 374 28.18 -17.22 21.74
CA PRO A 374 28.35 -18.57 21.19
C PRO A 374 27.04 -19.22 20.74
N THR A 375 25.89 -18.73 21.23
CA THR A 375 24.55 -19.23 20.87
C THR A 375 23.92 -18.41 19.75
N ARG A 376 24.29 -17.14 19.63
CA ARG A 376 23.84 -16.21 18.58
C ARG A 376 25.01 -15.45 17.98
N PRO A 377 25.93 -16.14 17.27
CA PRO A 377 27.08 -15.50 16.64
C PRO A 377 26.68 -14.53 15.52
N ARG A 378 25.41 -14.57 15.09
CA ARG A 378 24.82 -13.65 14.11
C ARG A 378 23.36 -13.38 14.47
N VAL A 379 22.93 -12.12 14.37
CA VAL A 379 21.53 -11.70 14.49
C VAL A 379 21.13 -10.97 13.22
N GLU A 380 19.99 -11.33 12.64
CA GLU A 380 19.43 -10.69 11.44
C GLU A 380 18.32 -9.70 11.83
N VAL A 381 18.36 -8.52 11.23
CA VAL A 381 17.37 -7.44 11.38
C VAL A 381 16.88 -7.09 9.98
N PRO A 382 15.72 -7.59 9.55
CA PRO A 382 15.11 -7.19 8.29
C PRO A 382 14.82 -5.69 8.29
N VAL A 383 15.15 -5.03 7.18
CA VAL A 383 14.82 -3.61 6.96
C VAL A 383 14.02 -3.49 5.67
N SER A 384 12.83 -2.90 5.76
CA SER A 384 11.95 -2.65 4.61
C SER A 384 11.50 -1.19 4.55
N LEU A 385 11.56 -0.62 3.36
CA LEU A 385 11.12 0.73 3.04
C LEU A 385 10.02 0.65 1.97
N SER A 386 8.88 1.29 2.23
CA SER A 386 7.87 1.60 1.22
C SER A 386 7.83 3.11 0.99
N VAL A 387 7.93 3.54 -0.27
CA VAL A 387 7.79 4.95 -0.65
C VAL A 387 6.32 5.21 -0.97
N ALA A 388 5.67 6.07 -0.19
CA ALA A 388 4.27 6.39 -0.36
C ALA A 388 4.02 7.04 -1.74
N ALA A 389 3.10 6.48 -2.50
CA ALA A 389 2.69 7.06 -3.78
C ALA A 389 1.88 8.34 -3.54
N GLN A 390 2.28 9.46 -4.14
CA GLN A 390 1.64 10.76 -3.95
C GLN A 390 0.72 11.09 -5.12
N PRO A 391 -0.47 11.67 -4.87
CA PRO A 391 -1.30 12.20 -5.93
C PRO A 391 -0.75 13.54 -6.44
N GLU A 392 -0.97 13.84 -7.72
CA GLU A 392 -0.63 15.13 -8.34
C GLU A 392 -1.85 15.67 -9.08
N LEU A 393 -2.33 16.85 -8.64
CA LEU A 393 -3.54 17.50 -9.14
C LEU A 393 -3.23 18.34 -10.38
N GLU A 394 -3.83 17.98 -11.51
CA GLU A 394 -3.88 18.82 -12.70
C GLU A 394 -5.33 19.24 -12.99
N VAL A 395 -5.55 20.53 -13.26
CA VAL A 395 -6.88 21.07 -13.57
C VAL A 395 -6.85 21.79 -14.91
N THR A 396 -7.73 21.41 -15.83
CA THR A 396 -7.77 21.99 -17.18
C THR A 396 -9.20 22.30 -17.66
N PRO A 397 -9.46 23.44 -18.32
CA PRO A 397 -8.54 24.55 -18.55
C PRO A 397 -8.23 25.36 -17.27
N GLU A 398 -7.12 26.07 -17.24
CA GLU A 398 -6.70 26.94 -16.11
C GLU A 398 -7.63 28.15 -15.89
N GLN A 399 -8.44 28.50 -16.89
CA GLN A 399 -9.47 29.54 -16.78
C GLN A 399 -10.64 29.25 -17.74
N ILE A 400 -11.82 29.75 -17.40
CA ILE A 400 -13.03 29.67 -18.23
C ILE A 400 -13.53 31.08 -18.51
N GLU A 401 -13.75 31.37 -19.80
CA GLU A 401 -14.34 32.63 -20.26
C GLU A 401 -15.52 32.33 -21.16
N VAL A 402 -16.67 32.93 -20.87
CA VAL A 402 -17.91 32.76 -21.63
C VAL A 402 -18.51 34.12 -21.96
N SER A 403 -19.09 34.25 -23.16
CA SER A 403 -19.91 35.40 -23.53
C SER A 403 -21.27 34.90 -24.00
N GLN A 404 -22.34 35.36 -23.36
CA GLN A 404 -23.71 34.92 -23.68
C GLN A 404 -24.74 36.05 -23.56
N ARG A 405 -25.90 35.88 -24.17
CA ARG A 405 -26.99 36.85 -24.07
C ARG A 405 -27.68 36.75 -22.72
N LEU A 406 -28.29 37.86 -22.31
CA LEU A 406 -29.25 37.85 -21.21
C LEU A 406 -30.32 36.77 -21.44
N GLY A 407 -30.57 35.94 -20.42
CA GLY A 407 -31.53 34.82 -20.51
C GLY A 407 -30.98 33.50 -21.05
N GLU A 408 -29.74 33.46 -21.55
CA GLU A 408 -29.12 32.21 -22.03
C GLU A 408 -28.44 31.42 -20.90
N ALA A 409 -28.35 30.11 -21.06
CA ALA A 409 -27.53 29.25 -20.21
C ALA A 409 -26.54 28.45 -21.06
N THR A 410 -25.27 28.40 -20.63
CA THR A 410 -24.20 27.67 -21.31
C THR A 410 -23.57 26.65 -20.38
N GLU A 411 -23.26 25.47 -20.92
CA GLU A 411 -22.46 24.45 -20.21
C GLU A 411 -21.00 24.52 -20.65
N GLN A 412 -20.08 24.44 -19.69
CA GLN A 412 -18.64 24.29 -19.90
C GLN A 412 -18.12 23.10 -19.08
N TRP A 413 -16.95 22.60 -19.48
CA TRP A 413 -16.32 21.47 -18.80
C TRP A 413 -14.98 21.88 -18.20
N LEU A 414 -14.75 21.42 -16.97
CA LEU A 414 -13.48 21.48 -16.28
C LEU A 414 -13.04 20.05 -15.98
N GLU A 415 -11.81 19.71 -16.31
CA GLU A 415 -11.23 18.41 -16.02
C GLU A 415 -10.35 18.51 -14.79
N VAL A 416 -10.55 17.60 -13.84
CA VAL A 416 -9.68 17.36 -12.69
C VAL A 416 -9.01 16.02 -12.96
N ALA A 417 -7.69 16.02 -13.07
CA ALA A 417 -6.89 14.84 -13.38
C ALA A 417 -5.91 14.55 -12.24
N ASN A 418 -5.68 13.26 -12.00
CA ASN A 418 -4.59 12.80 -11.15
C ASN A 418 -3.44 12.32 -12.04
N VAL A 419 -2.36 13.11 -12.12
CA VAL A 419 -1.17 12.76 -12.91
C VAL A 419 -0.06 12.10 -12.09
N GLY A 420 -0.27 11.98 -10.77
CA GLY A 420 0.60 11.28 -9.84
C GLY A 420 0.26 9.80 -9.70
N ASP A 421 0.98 9.11 -8.83
CA ASP A 421 0.87 7.66 -8.62
C ASP A 421 -0.01 7.29 -7.39
N GLY A 422 -0.29 8.26 -6.52
CA GLY A 422 -1.18 8.10 -5.36
C GLY A 422 -2.67 8.26 -5.69
N VAL A 423 -3.54 8.07 -4.69
CA VAL A 423 -4.98 8.33 -4.83
C VAL A 423 -5.29 9.80 -4.50
N LEU A 424 -5.89 10.51 -5.46
CA LEU A 424 -6.27 11.91 -5.33
C LEU A 424 -7.72 12.02 -4.85
N THR A 425 -7.92 12.56 -3.65
CA THR A 425 -9.23 13.00 -3.16
C THR A 425 -9.37 14.50 -3.36
N TRP A 426 -10.46 14.96 -3.94
CA TRP A 426 -10.67 16.37 -4.25
C TRP A 426 -12.10 16.84 -3.94
N GLU A 427 -12.23 18.12 -3.62
CA GLU A 427 -13.49 18.82 -3.39
C GLU A 427 -13.48 20.16 -4.15
N ALA A 428 -14.53 20.44 -4.91
CA ALA A 428 -14.69 21.65 -5.72
C ALA A 428 -15.81 22.54 -5.19
N SER A 429 -15.53 23.84 -5.04
CA SER A 429 -16.48 24.83 -4.53
C SER A 429 -16.46 26.13 -5.34
N LEU A 430 -17.56 26.89 -5.30
CA LEU A 430 -17.69 28.18 -5.99
C LEU A 430 -17.54 29.35 -5.01
N MET A 431 -16.65 30.27 -5.35
CA MET A 431 -16.38 31.46 -4.56
C MET A 431 -16.45 32.71 -5.43
N ALA A 432 -16.95 33.82 -4.88
CA ALA A 432 -17.11 35.05 -5.65
C ALA A 432 -15.80 35.82 -5.88
N GLN A 433 -14.82 35.68 -4.98
CA GLN A 433 -13.62 36.54 -4.96
C GLN A 433 -12.33 35.79 -4.62
N GLU A 434 -12.38 34.91 -3.62
CA GLU A 434 -11.20 34.17 -3.14
C GLU A 434 -11.62 32.82 -2.53
N CYS A 435 -10.74 31.83 -2.64
CA CYS A 435 -10.99 30.51 -2.07
C CYS A 435 -10.98 30.54 -0.54
N GLY A 436 -12.09 30.08 0.08
CA GLY A 436 -12.34 30.20 1.53
C GLY A 436 -13.13 31.44 1.93
N GLY A 437 -13.57 32.26 0.97
CA GLY A 437 -14.47 33.39 1.17
C GLY A 437 -15.94 32.99 1.39
N PRO A 438 -16.87 33.97 1.35
CA PRO A 438 -18.30 33.68 1.44
C PRO A 438 -18.77 32.89 0.21
N ALA A 439 -19.41 31.74 0.46
CA ALA A 439 -19.99 30.91 -0.59
C ALA A 439 -21.22 31.59 -1.24
N GLY A 440 -21.44 31.26 -2.52
CA GLY A 440 -22.64 31.65 -3.25
C GLY A 440 -22.33 32.44 -4.52
N VAL A 441 -22.40 31.75 -5.65
CA VAL A 441 -22.31 32.35 -6.99
C VAL A 441 -23.61 31.98 -7.73
N PRO A 442 -24.68 32.79 -7.64
CA PRO A 442 -26.02 32.37 -8.04
C PRO A 442 -26.19 32.12 -9.55
N TRP A 443 -25.28 32.60 -10.39
CA TRP A 443 -25.30 32.41 -11.85
C TRP A 443 -24.43 31.24 -12.32
N LEU A 444 -23.77 30.53 -11.40
CA LEU A 444 -22.85 29.43 -11.71
C LEU A 444 -23.19 28.22 -10.86
N GLU A 445 -23.35 27.07 -11.49
CA GLU A 445 -23.51 25.77 -10.84
C GLU A 445 -22.37 24.84 -11.26
N LEU A 446 -21.95 23.92 -10.39
CA LEU A 446 -20.98 22.87 -10.72
C LEU A 446 -21.47 21.47 -10.33
N THR A 447 -21.10 20.45 -11.10
CA THR A 447 -21.35 19.05 -10.74
C THR A 447 -20.40 18.09 -11.48
N PRO A 448 -19.82 17.07 -10.81
CA PRO A 448 -19.82 16.81 -9.37
C PRO A 448 -18.97 17.84 -8.59
N SER A 449 -19.16 17.92 -7.28
CA SER A 449 -18.41 18.83 -6.39
C SER A 449 -17.35 18.12 -5.54
N GLU A 450 -17.21 16.80 -5.65
CA GLU A 450 -16.19 16.02 -4.96
C GLU A 450 -15.92 14.72 -5.72
N GLY A 451 -14.78 14.11 -5.46
CA GLY A 451 -14.42 12.83 -6.05
C GLY A 451 -13.13 12.24 -5.52
N GLU A 452 -12.88 11.01 -5.95
CA GLU A 452 -11.64 10.26 -5.73
C GLU A 452 -11.15 9.75 -7.09
N LEU A 453 -9.87 9.93 -7.39
CA LEU A 453 -9.24 9.54 -8.65
C LEU A 453 -7.99 8.70 -8.37
N SER A 454 -7.95 7.50 -8.95
CA SER A 454 -6.73 6.70 -9.01
C SER A 454 -5.70 7.36 -9.93
N ALA A 455 -4.45 6.89 -9.89
CA ALA A 455 -3.39 7.35 -10.77
C ALA A 455 -3.81 7.31 -12.26
N GLY A 456 -3.63 8.43 -12.96
CA GLY A 456 -3.98 8.60 -14.38
C GLY A 456 -5.47 8.76 -14.68
N GLU A 457 -6.36 8.76 -13.68
CA GLU A 457 -7.79 8.99 -13.88
C GLU A 457 -8.13 10.48 -13.99
N VAL A 458 -9.24 10.76 -14.69
CA VAL A 458 -9.74 12.11 -14.94
C VAL A 458 -11.23 12.18 -14.62
N ALA A 459 -11.65 13.20 -13.87
CA ALA A 459 -13.04 13.57 -13.66
C ALA A 459 -13.42 14.79 -14.51
N GLN A 460 -14.60 14.75 -15.11
CA GLN A 460 -15.17 15.90 -15.82
C GLN A 460 -16.24 16.57 -14.95
N LEU A 461 -15.97 17.82 -14.57
CA LEU A 461 -16.88 18.71 -13.85
C LEU A 461 -17.63 19.54 -14.88
N ARG A 462 -18.96 19.45 -14.84
CA ARG A 462 -19.85 20.29 -15.64
C ARG A 462 -20.13 21.58 -14.90
N LEU A 463 -19.84 22.70 -15.53
CA LEU A 463 -20.20 24.04 -15.08
C LEU A 463 -21.39 24.53 -15.90
N THR A 464 -22.44 25.01 -15.24
CA THR A 464 -23.60 25.63 -15.89
C THR A 464 -23.62 27.12 -15.54
N LEU A 465 -23.48 27.96 -16.56
CA LEU A 465 -23.48 29.42 -16.45
C LEU A 465 -24.84 29.96 -16.90
N ASP A 466 -25.68 30.40 -15.97
CA ASP A 466 -27.06 30.84 -16.23
C ASP A 466 -27.19 32.37 -16.21
N ALA A 467 -27.58 32.95 -17.34
CA ALA A 467 -27.84 34.37 -17.50
C ALA A 467 -29.32 34.80 -17.28
N ALA A 468 -30.20 33.94 -16.77
CA ALA A 468 -31.63 34.23 -16.59
C ALA A 468 -31.93 35.35 -15.59
N GLU A 469 -31.22 35.38 -14.45
CA GLU A 469 -31.47 36.33 -13.35
C GLU A 469 -30.28 37.27 -13.06
N VAL A 470 -29.32 37.37 -13.98
CA VAL A 470 -28.18 38.30 -13.87
C VAL A 470 -28.35 39.52 -14.77
N THR A 471 -27.85 40.67 -14.32
CA THR A 471 -27.80 41.89 -15.12
C THR A 471 -26.76 41.79 -16.23
N ALA A 472 -26.97 42.50 -17.35
CA ALA A 472 -25.93 42.69 -18.35
C ALA A 472 -24.66 43.31 -17.73
N GLY A 473 -23.49 42.86 -18.17
CA GLY A 473 -22.18 43.22 -17.62
C GLY A 473 -21.27 42.00 -17.44
N ASP A 474 -20.11 42.23 -16.81
CA ASP A 474 -19.14 41.18 -16.52
C ASP A 474 -19.40 40.58 -15.13
N HIS A 475 -19.40 39.26 -15.07
CA HIS A 475 -19.54 38.46 -13.85
C HIS A 475 -18.29 37.59 -13.69
N ALA A 476 -17.77 37.51 -12.47
CA ALA A 476 -16.56 36.74 -12.17
C ALA A 476 -16.77 35.89 -10.92
N ALA A 477 -16.16 34.71 -10.95
CA ALA A 477 -16.13 33.75 -9.85
C ALA A 477 -14.84 32.92 -9.94
N LEU A 478 -14.60 32.09 -8.92
CA LEU A 478 -13.54 31.10 -8.87
C LEU A 478 -14.15 29.73 -8.60
N VAL A 479 -13.65 28.72 -9.32
CA VAL A 479 -13.75 27.31 -8.89
C VAL A 479 -12.51 27.00 -8.07
N CYS A 480 -12.72 26.61 -6.82
CA CYS A 480 -11.67 26.23 -5.89
C CYS A 480 -11.66 24.71 -5.78
N VAL A 481 -10.60 24.05 -6.24
CA VAL A 481 -10.42 22.60 -6.14
C VAL A 481 -9.41 22.33 -5.02
N ASP A 482 -9.89 21.94 -3.85
CA ASP A 482 -9.08 21.48 -2.73
C ASP A 482 -8.73 19.99 -2.93
N SER A 483 -7.51 19.57 -2.61
CA SER A 483 -7.09 18.18 -2.75
C SER A 483 -6.08 17.72 -1.70
N ASN A 484 -5.80 16.41 -1.67
CA ASN A 484 -4.73 15.82 -0.87
C ASN A 484 -3.37 15.76 -1.59
N ASP A 485 -3.19 16.42 -2.74
CA ASP A 485 -1.88 16.63 -3.37
C ASP A 485 -1.00 17.50 -2.44
N PRO A 486 0.13 16.98 -1.93
CA PRO A 486 0.99 17.71 -1.00
C PRO A 486 1.69 18.93 -1.61
N SER A 487 1.90 18.92 -2.93
CA SER A 487 2.54 20.00 -3.68
C SER A 487 1.53 21.08 -4.11
N GLN A 488 0.29 20.66 -4.39
CA GLN A 488 -0.82 21.52 -4.81
C GLN A 488 -2.11 21.21 -4.03
N PRO A 489 -2.19 21.55 -2.74
CA PRO A 489 -3.37 21.27 -1.92
C PRO A 489 -4.62 22.05 -2.37
N ARG A 490 -4.46 23.07 -3.23
CA ARG A 490 -5.54 23.85 -3.82
C ARG A 490 -5.17 24.36 -5.22
N ALA A 491 -6.09 24.20 -6.17
CA ALA A 491 -6.08 24.88 -7.46
C ALA A 491 -7.22 25.91 -7.55
N GLU A 492 -6.94 27.06 -8.16
CA GLU A 492 -7.93 28.13 -8.36
C GLU A 492 -8.14 28.37 -9.86
N VAL A 493 -9.38 28.20 -10.34
CA VAL A 493 -9.74 28.38 -11.75
C VAL A 493 -10.66 29.59 -11.87
N PRO A 494 -10.19 30.71 -12.44
CA PRO A 494 -11.02 31.87 -12.70
C PRO A 494 -12.11 31.56 -13.74
N VAL A 495 -13.35 31.93 -13.43
CA VAL A 495 -14.49 31.84 -14.33
C VAL A 495 -15.02 33.25 -14.57
N THR A 496 -15.01 33.69 -15.82
CA THR A 496 -15.61 34.96 -16.23
C THR A 496 -16.75 34.73 -17.21
N MET A 497 -17.84 35.45 -17.00
CA MET A 497 -19.00 35.45 -17.87
C MET A 497 -19.35 36.89 -18.24
N GLN A 498 -19.28 37.21 -19.53
CA GLN A 498 -19.78 38.47 -20.06
C GLN A 498 -21.22 38.27 -20.53
N VAL A 499 -22.17 38.94 -19.87
CA VAL A 499 -23.58 38.95 -20.27
C VAL A 499 -23.87 40.22 -21.06
N PHE A 500 -24.26 40.07 -22.32
CA PHE A 500 -24.68 41.20 -23.14
C PHE A 500 -26.20 41.24 -23.28
N GLY A 501 -26.76 42.44 -23.12
CA GLY A 501 -28.17 42.71 -23.39
C GLY A 501 -28.47 42.69 -24.90
N PRO A 502 -29.74 42.87 -25.30
CA PRO A 502 -30.11 43.02 -26.71
C PRO A 502 -29.33 44.17 -27.33
N ALA A 503 -28.53 43.86 -28.34
CA ALA A 503 -27.69 44.84 -29.03
C ALA A 503 -28.56 45.81 -29.85
N CYS A 504 -28.19 47.09 -29.83
CA CYS A 504 -28.79 48.11 -30.67
C CYS A 504 -28.28 47.97 -32.11
N ASP A 505 -29.16 47.75 -33.08
CA ASP A 505 -28.82 47.81 -34.50
C ASP A 505 -28.69 49.28 -34.96
N VAL A 506 -29.52 50.15 -34.40
CA VAL A 506 -29.53 51.59 -34.67
C VAL A 506 -29.58 52.35 -33.36
N VAL A 507 -28.71 53.35 -33.19
CA VAL A 507 -28.74 54.26 -32.04
C VAL A 507 -29.13 55.65 -32.51
N ILE A 508 -30.15 56.23 -31.88
CA ILE A 508 -30.55 57.62 -32.07
C ILE A 508 -30.02 58.44 -30.89
N GLU A 509 -29.15 59.38 -31.22
CA GLU A 509 -28.61 60.36 -30.29
C GLU A 509 -29.22 61.74 -30.57
N GLY A 510 -29.48 62.53 -29.52
CA GLY A 510 -30.02 63.89 -29.67
C GLY A 510 -31.46 63.92 -30.20
N VAL A 511 -31.79 64.90 -31.04
CA VAL A 511 -33.18 65.14 -31.47
C VAL A 511 -33.49 64.51 -32.84
N HIS A 512 -34.44 63.59 -32.88
CA HIS A 512 -35.07 63.05 -34.08
C HIS A 512 -36.38 63.80 -34.38
N ALA A 513 -36.41 64.58 -35.45
CA ALA A 513 -37.59 65.34 -35.85
C ALA A 513 -38.50 64.53 -36.78
N GLY A 514 -39.76 64.35 -36.39
CA GLY A 514 -40.76 63.61 -37.17
C GLY A 514 -40.98 62.17 -36.69
N PRO A 515 -41.80 61.39 -37.43
CA PRO A 515 -42.12 60.01 -37.07
C PRO A 515 -40.88 59.11 -37.08
N LEU A 516 -40.82 58.16 -36.15
CA LEU A 516 -39.84 57.09 -36.08
C LEU A 516 -40.53 55.75 -36.28
N THR A 517 -40.12 55.02 -37.31
CA THR A 517 -40.63 53.67 -37.60
C THR A 517 -39.51 52.67 -37.45
N VAL A 518 -39.68 51.73 -36.53
CA VAL A 518 -38.78 50.59 -36.34
C VAL A 518 -39.40 49.37 -37.00
N ALA A 519 -38.94 49.05 -38.20
CA ALA A 519 -39.51 47.98 -39.04
C ALA A 519 -38.83 46.62 -38.81
N GLU A 520 -37.55 46.62 -38.46
CA GLU A 520 -36.72 45.45 -38.18
C GLU A 520 -35.57 45.85 -37.25
N GLY A 521 -34.93 44.87 -36.61
CA GLY A 521 -33.84 45.11 -35.67
C GLY A 521 -34.27 45.87 -34.41
N VAL A 522 -33.29 46.24 -33.59
CA VAL A 522 -33.48 47.00 -32.35
C VAL A 522 -33.00 48.43 -32.53
N THR A 523 -33.90 49.39 -32.37
CA THR A 523 -33.53 50.81 -32.29
C THR A 523 -33.42 51.24 -30.83
N CYS A 524 -32.31 51.87 -30.49
CA CYS A 524 -32.05 52.41 -29.17
C CYS A 524 -32.10 53.94 -29.19
N LEU A 525 -32.88 54.52 -28.28
CA LEU A 525 -32.81 55.94 -27.96
C LEU A 525 -31.80 56.11 -26.83
N ALA A 526 -30.70 56.81 -27.12
CA ALA A 526 -29.69 57.12 -26.12
C ALA A 526 -30.27 57.98 -24.97
N PRO A 527 -29.64 58.02 -23.79
CA PRO A 527 -30.01 58.96 -22.74
C PRO A 527 -30.12 60.39 -23.25
N ASP A 528 -31.15 61.12 -22.80
CA ASP A 528 -31.52 62.47 -23.23
C ASP A 528 -31.91 62.63 -24.71
N ALA A 529 -31.96 61.55 -25.50
CA ALA A 529 -32.46 61.61 -26.88
C ALA A 529 -33.94 62.00 -26.90
N GLN A 530 -34.34 62.74 -27.95
CA GLN A 530 -35.70 63.23 -28.10
C GLN A 530 -36.28 62.82 -29.45
N VAL A 531 -37.43 62.16 -29.46
CA VAL A 531 -38.21 61.92 -30.69
C VAL A 531 -39.39 62.88 -30.72
N GLN A 532 -39.47 63.74 -31.74
CA GLN A 532 -40.56 64.69 -31.94
C GLN A 532 -41.52 64.19 -33.03
N GLY A 533 -42.31 63.17 -32.68
CA GLY A 533 -43.24 62.51 -33.59
C GLY A 533 -43.72 61.18 -33.04
N GLU A 534 -44.56 60.49 -33.81
CA GLU A 534 -45.01 59.13 -33.47
C GLU A 534 -43.86 58.12 -33.54
N VAL A 535 -43.86 57.14 -32.63
CA VAL A 535 -42.92 56.01 -32.63
C VAL A 535 -43.73 54.74 -32.87
N ASN A 536 -43.44 54.03 -33.96
CA ASN A 536 -44.10 52.79 -34.33
C ASN A 536 -43.07 51.64 -34.36
N VAL A 537 -43.32 50.58 -33.60
CA VAL A 537 -42.46 49.38 -33.56
C VAL A 537 -43.22 48.19 -34.11
N PHE A 538 -42.75 47.63 -35.22
CA PHE A 538 -43.45 46.57 -35.95
C PHE A 538 -43.01 45.16 -35.54
N GLU A 539 -43.67 44.16 -36.12
CA GLU A 539 -43.47 42.74 -35.85
C GLU A 539 -41.99 42.33 -35.93
N GLY A 540 -41.49 41.66 -34.90
CA GLY A 540 -40.10 41.19 -34.83
C GLY A 540 -39.06 42.28 -34.52
N ALA A 541 -39.42 43.56 -34.55
CA ALA A 541 -38.52 44.68 -34.24
C ALA A 541 -38.50 45.01 -32.74
N GLY A 542 -37.51 45.78 -32.31
CA GLY A 542 -37.28 46.16 -30.92
C GLY A 542 -37.07 47.66 -30.70
N LEU A 543 -37.53 48.17 -29.56
CA LEU A 543 -37.21 49.53 -29.10
C LEU A 543 -36.63 49.47 -27.69
N ILE A 544 -35.47 50.09 -27.50
CA ILE A 544 -34.88 50.34 -26.18
C ILE A 544 -34.77 51.85 -25.99
N ALA A 545 -35.25 52.40 -24.89
CA ALA A 545 -35.22 53.82 -24.62
C ALA A 545 -35.01 54.08 -23.13
N THR A 546 -33.84 54.57 -22.76
CA THR A 546 -33.49 54.85 -21.36
C THR A 546 -33.28 56.34 -21.17
N SER A 547 -34.00 56.95 -20.23
CA SER A 547 -33.95 58.40 -19.98
C SER A 547 -34.18 59.27 -21.23
N ALA A 548 -34.93 58.75 -22.20
CA ALA A 548 -35.25 59.43 -23.45
C ALA A 548 -36.62 60.13 -23.37
N THR A 549 -36.84 61.13 -24.23
CA THR A 549 -38.11 61.83 -24.35
C THR A 549 -38.80 61.51 -25.69
N ILE A 550 -40.01 61.00 -25.65
CA ILE A 550 -40.86 60.77 -26.83
C ILE A 550 -42.00 61.79 -26.81
N GLN A 551 -41.98 62.78 -27.71
CA GLN A 551 -43.04 63.76 -27.91
C GLN A 551 -43.95 63.33 -29.06
N GLY A 552 -44.85 62.40 -28.76
CA GLY A 552 -45.80 61.82 -29.70
C GLY A 552 -46.34 60.48 -29.19
N PRO A 553 -47.27 59.84 -29.91
CA PRO A 553 -47.75 58.52 -29.54
C PRO A 553 -46.65 57.45 -29.71
N LEU A 554 -46.58 56.49 -28.79
CA LEU A 554 -45.75 55.30 -28.90
C LEU A 554 -46.65 54.09 -29.10
N ALA A 555 -46.51 53.38 -30.22
CA ALA A 555 -47.33 52.23 -30.56
C ALA A 555 -46.49 51.03 -31.00
N THR A 556 -46.85 49.84 -30.53
CA THR A 556 -46.27 48.58 -31.02
C THR A 556 -47.32 47.74 -31.75
N PHE A 557 -46.85 47.00 -32.76
CA PHE A 557 -47.66 46.15 -33.62
C PHE A 557 -46.98 44.79 -33.76
N GLY A 558 -46.91 44.01 -32.68
CA GLY A 558 -46.26 42.70 -32.71
C GLY A 558 -44.76 42.70 -32.40
N ALA A 559 -44.24 43.76 -31.76
CA ALA A 559 -42.80 43.91 -31.48
C ALA A 559 -42.20 42.67 -30.79
N ALA A 560 -40.91 42.41 -31.00
CA ALA A 560 -40.18 41.39 -30.25
C ALA A 560 -39.72 41.91 -28.89
N LEU A 561 -39.34 43.18 -28.81
CA LEU A 561 -38.74 43.79 -27.61
C LEU A 561 -39.24 45.23 -27.42
N VAL A 562 -39.67 45.56 -26.21
CA VAL A 562 -39.92 46.96 -25.82
C VAL A 562 -39.36 47.18 -24.43
N GLU A 563 -38.31 47.98 -24.33
CA GLU A 563 -37.74 48.44 -23.08
C GLU A 563 -37.77 49.96 -23.03
N VAL A 564 -38.51 50.54 -22.09
CA VAL A 564 -38.56 51.98 -21.86
C VAL A 564 -38.40 52.23 -20.36
N THR A 565 -37.31 52.89 -19.99
CA THR A 565 -36.90 53.08 -18.60
C THR A 565 -36.59 54.54 -18.30
N ASP A 566 -37.13 55.05 -17.19
CA ASP A 566 -36.88 56.42 -16.67
C ASP A 566 -37.07 57.56 -17.69
N GLY A 567 -37.90 57.35 -18.71
CA GLY A 567 -38.15 58.29 -19.79
C GLY A 567 -39.38 59.19 -19.59
N LEU A 568 -39.58 60.11 -20.53
CA LEU A 568 -40.78 60.94 -20.63
C LEU A 568 -41.51 60.66 -21.96
N VAL A 569 -42.75 60.17 -21.91
CA VAL A 569 -43.60 60.04 -23.09
C VAL A 569 -44.74 61.05 -23.02
N VAL A 570 -44.76 62.01 -23.95
CA VAL A 570 -45.83 63.01 -24.10
C VAL A 570 -46.72 62.60 -25.26
N GLY A 571 -47.70 61.75 -24.98
CA GLY A 571 -48.62 61.15 -25.94
C GLY A 571 -49.21 59.84 -25.40
N PRO A 572 -50.23 59.27 -26.07
CA PRO A 572 -50.76 57.95 -25.69
C PRO A 572 -49.74 56.84 -25.99
N VAL A 573 -49.69 55.83 -25.12
CA VAL A 573 -48.86 54.63 -25.29
C VAL A 573 -49.76 53.43 -25.59
N SER A 574 -49.44 52.65 -26.62
CA SER A 574 -50.17 51.44 -27.01
C SER A 574 -49.20 50.29 -27.26
N LEU A 575 -48.98 49.46 -26.24
CA LEU A 575 -48.18 48.25 -26.33
C LEU A 575 -49.09 47.08 -26.73
N ARG A 576 -49.06 46.69 -28.00
CA ARG A 576 -49.96 45.68 -28.55
C ARG A 576 -49.23 44.52 -29.23
N GLY A 577 -49.58 43.30 -28.81
CA GLY A 577 -49.14 42.07 -29.46
C GLY A 577 -47.64 41.74 -29.30
N THR A 578 -46.93 42.41 -28.41
CA THR A 578 -45.48 42.18 -28.22
C THR A 578 -45.23 40.76 -27.71
N GLY A 579 -44.33 40.04 -28.38
CA GLY A 579 -44.16 38.58 -28.27
C GLY A 579 -42.88 38.11 -27.56
N GLY A 580 -41.99 39.03 -27.18
CA GLY A 580 -40.77 38.73 -26.42
C GLY A 580 -40.81 39.43 -25.07
N TRP A 581 -40.15 40.58 -24.92
CA TRP A 581 -39.90 41.21 -23.62
C TRP A 581 -40.54 42.59 -23.57
N VAL A 582 -41.23 42.92 -22.47
CA VAL A 582 -41.82 44.24 -22.25
C VAL A 582 -41.45 44.74 -20.86
N THR A 583 -40.56 45.73 -20.82
CA THR A 583 -40.20 46.44 -19.60
C THR A 583 -40.54 47.91 -19.79
N PHE A 584 -41.52 48.41 -19.04
CA PHE A 584 -41.90 49.81 -19.05
C PHE A 584 -41.87 50.32 -17.61
N THR A 585 -40.74 50.89 -17.17
CA THR A 585 -40.51 51.19 -15.75
C THR A 585 -39.99 52.60 -15.46
N GLY A 586 -40.43 53.19 -14.35
CA GLY A 586 -39.94 54.50 -13.87
C GLY A 586 -40.32 55.70 -14.77
N ASN A 587 -41.15 55.51 -15.79
CA ASN A 587 -41.40 56.54 -16.79
C ASN A 587 -42.45 57.56 -16.32
N GLN A 588 -42.36 58.79 -16.86
CA GLN A 588 -43.45 59.76 -16.84
C GLN A 588 -44.21 59.69 -18.16
N VAL A 589 -45.52 59.46 -18.10
CA VAL A 589 -46.38 59.37 -19.29
C VAL A 589 -47.48 60.40 -19.21
N VAL A 590 -47.51 61.34 -20.15
CA VAL A 590 -48.59 62.31 -20.31
C VAL A 590 -49.51 61.82 -21.43
N GLY A 591 -50.44 60.95 -21.06
CA GLY A 591 -51.34 60.26 -21.96
C GLY A 591 -51.88 58.96 -21.34
N SER A 592 -52.91 58.38 -21.95
CA SER A 592 -53.37 57.05 -21.56
C SER A 592 -52.45 55.95 -22.10
N MET A 593 -52.27 54.89 -21.33
CA MET A 593 -51.47 53.73 -21.69
C MET A 593 -52.37 52.50 -21.84
N LEU A 594 -52.20 51.81 -22.97
CA LEU A 594 -52.90 50.61 -23.35
C LEU A 594 -51.91 49.46 -23.50
N VAL A 595 -52.08 48.37 -22.75
CA VAL A 595 -51.22 47.18 -22.80
C VAL A 595 -52.08 45.98 -23.15
N VAL A 596 -52.07 45.54 -24.40
CA VAL A 596 -53.09 44.64 -24.95
C VAL A 596 -52.51 43.48 -25.73
N ASP A 597 -53.03 42.28 -25.46
CA ASP A 597 -52.72 41.06 -26.22
C ASP A 597 -51.21 40.73 -26.30
N ASN A 598 -50.38 41.17 -25.34
CA ASN A 598 -48.95 40.86 -25.31
C ASN A 598 -48.71 39.45 -24.74
N THR A 599 -47.80 38.70 -25.34
CA THR A 599 -47.47 37.31 -24.95
C THR A 599 -45.97 37.20 -24.73
N THR A 600 -45.52 37.38 -23.49
CA THR A 600 -44.08 37.46 -23.16
C THR A 600 -43.61 36.13 -22.56
N ALA A 601 -43.42 35.11 -23.40
CA ALA A 601 -43.00 33.78 -22.94
C ALA A 601 -41.52 33.74 -22.53
N ASP A 602 -40.70 34.61 -23.12
CA ASP A 602 -39.24 34.61 -23.00
C ASP A 602 -38.70 35.75 -22.11
N GLY A 603 -39.58 36.44 -21.35
CA GLY A 603 -39.19 37.57 -20.49
C GLY A 603 -40.38 38.20 -19.74
N PRO A 604 -40.13 39.13 -18.80
CA PRO A 604 -41.20 39.73 -18.01
C PRO A 604 -42.09 40.68 -18.84
N LEU A 605 -43.37 40.75 -18.49
CA LEU A 605 -44.28 41.85 -18.84
C LEU A 605 -44.38 42.79 -17.63
N LEU A 606 -43.38 43.64 -17.46
CA LEU A 606 -43.22 44.51 -16.29
C LEU A 606 -43.67 45.93 -16.61
N ILE A 607 -44.74 46.37 -15.95
CA ILE A 607 -45.22 47.75 -15.97
C ILE A 607 -45.13 48.26 -14.54
N ALA A 608 -44.06 48.96 -14.19
CA ALA A 608 -43.74 49.24 -12.78
C ALA A 608 -43.27 50.68 -12.53
N GLY A 609 -43.69 51.28 -11.42
CA GLY A 609 -43.17 52.57 -10.94
C GLY A 609 -43.40 53.77 -11.86
N ASN A 610 -44.28 53.67 -12.86
CA ASN A 610 -44.54 54.76 -13.79
C ASN A 610 -45.45 55.82 -13.17
N GLN A 611 -45.30 57.08 -13.58
CA GLN A 611 -46.20 58.19 -13.26
C GLN A 611 -47.01 58.57 -14.51
N LEU A 612 -48.28 58.16 -14.54
CA LEU A 612 -49.18 58.33 -15.67
C LEU A 612 -50.17 59.47 -15.41
N VAL A 613 -50.21 60.48 -16.29
CA VAL A 613 -51.29 61.47 -16.36
C VAL A 613 -52.26 61.01 -17.46
N GLY A 614 -53.21 60.15 -17.09
CA GLY A 614 -54.08 59.44 -18.02
C GLY A 614 -54.73 58.22 -17.38
N SER A 615 -55.21 57.26 -18.17
CA SER A 615 -55.67 55.94 -17.68
C SER A 615 -54.71 54.83 -18.10
N LEU A 616 -54.57 53.80 -17.26
CA LEU A 616 -53.82 52.57 -17.56
C LEU A 616 -54.80 51.42 -17.77
N TYR A 617 -54.84 50.85 -18.96
CA TYR A 617 -55.78 49.78 -19.31
C TYR A 617 -55.05 48.57 -19.89
N CYS A 618 -55.31 47.39 -19.33
CA CYS A 618 -54.62 46.16 -19.74
C CYS A 618 -55.57 44.98 -19.92
N THR A 619 -55.55 44.33 -21.08
CA THR A 619 -56.40 43.17 -21.36
C THR A 619 -55.72 42.18 -22.29
N GLY A 620 -56.03 40.89 -22.14
CA GLY A 620 -55.55 39.85 -23.07
C GLY A 620 -54.07 39.51 -22.98
N ASN A 621 -53.32 40.07 -22.02
CA ASN A 621 -51.89 39.78 -21.87
C ASN A 621 -51.64 38.44 -21.17
N GLN A 622 -50.58 37.73 -21.56
CA GLN A 622 -50.13 36.46 -20.99
C GLN A 622 -48.60 36.46 -20.78
N PRO A 623 -48.09 36.37 -19.54
CA PRO A 623 -48.82 36.50 -18.28
C PRO A 623 -49.49 37.90 -18.13
N PRO A 624 -50.43 38.09 -17.18
CA PRO A 624 -50.88 39.44 -16.81
C PRO A 624 -49.67 40.33 -16.46
N PRO A 625 -49.70 41.65 -16.75
CA PRO A 625 -48.56 42.50 -16.41
C PRO A 625 -48.35 42.53 -14.89
N GLU A 626 -47.11 42.71 -14.45
CA GLU A 626 -46.72 42.79 -13.03
C GLU A 626 -46.02 44.12 -12.73
N HIS A 627 -45.90 44.47 -11.44
CA HIS A 627 -45.27 45.73 -10.99
C HIS A 627 -44.01 45.54 -10.14
N GLY A 628 -43.54 44.30 -9.90
CA GLY A 628 -42.25 44.03 -9.23
C GLY A 628 -42.04 44.75 -7.89
N GLY A 629 -43.11 45.02 -7.12
CA GLY A 629 -43.06 45.78 -5.87
C GLY A 629 -43.08 47.32 -6.01
N GLN A 630 -43.01 47.86 -7.23
CA GLN A 630 -43.05 49.30 -7.53
C GLN A 630 -44.38 49.67 -8.21
N VAL A 631 -45.36 50.14 -7.43
CA VAL A 631 -46.72 50.43 -7.92
C VAL A 631 -46.74 51.66 -8.83
N ASN A 632 -47.51 51.60 -9.91
CA ASN A 632 -47.71 52.72 -10.83
C ASN A 632 -48.59 53.82 -10.19
N SER A 633 -48.29 55.09 -10.43
CA SER A 633 -49.10 56.23 -10.02
C SER A 633 -49.93 56.72 -11.20
N VAL A 634 -51.26 56.82 -11.06
CA VAL A 634 -52.17 57.28 -12.12
C VAL A 634 -52.90 58.53 -11.64
N ILE A 635 -52.77 59.63 -12.39
CA ILE A 635 -53.30 60.96 -12.08
C ILE A 635 -54.36 61.33 -13.13
N GLY A 636 -55.59 61.61 -12.67
CA GLY A 636 -56.69 62.06 -13.55
C GLY A 636 -57.38 60.97 -14.37
N GLY A 637 -57.07 59.68 -14.12
CA GLY A 637 -57.72 58.53 -14.75
C GLY A 637 -57.78 57.30 -13.83
N MET A 638 -57.96 56.10 -14.40
CA MET A 638 -58.12 54.85 -13.67
C MET A 638 -57.17 53.75 -14.16
N LYS A 639 -56.84 52.82 -13.26
CA LYS A 639 -56.25 51.52 -13.59
C LYS A 639 -57.37 50.51 -13.83
N LEU A 640 -57.33 49.77 -14.93
CA LEU A 640 -58.45 48.94 -15.38
C LEU A 640 -58.00 47.54 -15.82
N ALA A 641 -58.92 46.58 -15.68
CA ALA A 641 -58.76 45.18 -16.07
C ALA A 641 -57.50 44.53 -15.46
N GLN A 642 -56.60 43.92 -16.24
CA GLN A 642 -55.40 43.24 -15.70
C GLN A 642 -54.47 44.19 -14.94
N CYS A 643 -54.60 45.50 -15.17
CA CYS A 643 -53.77 46.52 -14.51
C CYS A 643 -54.38 47.09 -13.22
N ALA A 644 -55.53 46.60 -12.76
CA ALA A 644 -56.23 47.18 -11.61
C ALA A 644 -55.38 47.22 -10.31
N GLU A 645 -54.47 46.26 -10.15
CA GLU A 645 -53.61 46.10 -8.97
C GLU A 645 -52.16 46.58 -9.19
N LEU A 646 -51.81 47.13 -10.36
CA LEU A 646 -50.44 47.54 -10.72
C LEU A 646 -50.00 48.88 -10.20
#